data_AF-A0A8J2WQB3-F1
#
_entry.id   AF-A0A8J2WQB3-F1
#
_cell.length_a   1.000
_cell.length_b   1.000
_cell.length_c   1.000
_cell.angle_alpha   90.00
_cell.angle_beta   90.00
_cell.angle_gamma   90.00
#
_symmetry.space_group_name_H-M   'P 1'
#
loop_
_entity.id
_entity.type
_entity.pdbx_description
1 polymer ?
#
loop_
_entity_poly.entity_id
_entity_poly.type
_entity_poly.pdbx_seq_one_letter_code
_entity_poly.pdbx_strand_id
1 'polypeptide(L)'
;MSRNKTRTDNIDWLLGHGSDVSLSIGNKLPLQRAVMKRFLKLRQGEPRKSSRNLFTVILKELKAIWYRASIPIQPDNKESEYSKEQITDFNLRMDQLCDLSPSELEKQMSSSRNPNWEEDYNFYIGQKNVPQIGFMQGVDQKNEEKKRNKLKRHSRLRSSRLSASSFSSNASIEQISEILGDDSDEDTNRLDSTDLDYNINCRSSSRARSITLEITSKDLIKGTGQTAYARNLSHRDHLSIAAAFVQSGGGEINQISLSLPTIFWHRRDNRQEIAERVTREFVKPSRAIVHWDSKLIKYLTGKTDERVAVLISGKPEISFPKLLGIPVIPNSTGAAQHRAVVSLLSDREVLDTVIGMVFDTTASNTCRHKGSASAIEATLGSAILWLACHHHVYEIHVKHVSDHVLGTTKNSPSEALFKRFQKEWDSIQQDTANVAEEIQIQANSVVEWGMNCLENETFPREDYRELLELTVLFLGGSVFPFSFRKPGANHHARFMAHSTYYLKMQLLSEKFEMTTKEAESVRRMSTFIAVLHSAAFLRSRLCSIAPAQDLKYLSLMKFYLTEDESAAKIAIKSIMLHLWYITEELVIFAIFDKELADEVRENMVRKLLSRNRPLHFEARKPVFPKINPMAIDYPNQLISFIGPRSWLFFNLLKLREEGLDWMQAPITCWNQMKGYNKIEEIVRSMEIVNDCAERGIKLIADFKDVTKNEQQTQYLLQVIEDHRSHTKSLLKKDLCQV
;
A
#
# COMPACT_ATOMS: atom_id res chain seq x y z
N MET A 1 17.14 -32.87 -25.61
CA MET A 1 15.90 -32.37 -24.97
C MET A 1 15.55 -33.29 -23.81
N SER A 2 15.87 -32.87 -22.59
CA SER A 2 15.51 -33.54 -21.33
C SER A 2 14.51 -32.64 -20.61
N ARG A 3 13.34 -33.18 -20.23
CA ARG A 3 12.31 -32.44 -19.49
C ARG A 3 12.85 -32.11 -18.09
N ASN A 4 13.11 -30.83 -17.82
CA ASN A 4 13.43 -30.33 -16.49
C ASN A 4 12.27 -30.64 -15.52
N LYS A 5 12.50 -31.57 -14.59
CA LYS A 5 11.61 -31.85 -13.45
C LYS A 5 11.72 -30.68 -12.46
N THR A 6 10.63 -29.94 -12.28
CA THR A 6 10.50 -28.78 -11.38
C THR A 6 10.23 -29.15 -9.91
N ARG A 7 10.55 -30.37 -9.47
CA ARG A 7 10.53 -30.75 -8.05
C ARG A 7 11.91 -31.21 -7.65
N THR A 8 12.59 -30.31 -6.92
CA THR A 8 13.78 -30.59 -6.13
C THR A 8 13.57 -31.88 -5.31
N ASP A 9 14.56 -32.76 -5.33
CA ASP A 9 14.59 -33.93 -4.43
C ASP A 9 14.34 -33.48 -2.98
N ASN A 10 13.53 -34.22 -2.23
CA ASN A 10 13.27 -33.92 -0.82
C ASN A 10 14.53 -34.26 -0.01
N ILE A 11 15.42 -33.28 0.16
CA ILE A 11 16.64 -33.45 0.96
C ILE A 11 16.30 -33.12 2.43
N ASP A 12 16.07 -34.15 3.23
CA ASP A 12 15.93 -34.04 4.69
C ASP A 12 17.31 -34.28 5.35
N TRP A 13 17.85 -33.29 6.08
CA TRP A 13 19.12 -33.43 6.81
C TRP A 13 18.87 -33.88 8.25
N LEU A 14 19.06 -35.17 8.52
CA LEU A 14 18.89 -35.77 9.85
C LEU A 14 20.15 -36.55 10.25
N LEU A 15 20.74 -36.18 11.38
CA LEU A 15 21.95 -36.81 11.93
C LEU A 15 21.56 -37.79 13.05
N GLY A 16 21.97 -39.06 12.92
CA GLY A 16 21.78 -40.09 13.95
C GLY A 16 21.50 -41.49 13.38
N HIS A 17 21.20 -42.45 14.28
CA HIS A 17 20.82 -43.82 13.90
C HIS A 17 19.30 -43.99 13.87
N GLY A 18 18.79 -44.54 12.77
CA GLY A 18 17.39 -44.92 12.64
C GLY A 18 17.00 -46.09 13.54
N SER A 19 15.70 -46.25 13.83
CA SER A 19 15.17 -47.38 14.59
C SER A 19 14.13 -48.17 13.79
N ASP A 20 14.32 -49.49 13.73
CA ASP A 20 13.39 -50.43 13.10
C ASP A 20 12.16 -50.76 13.96
N VAL A 21 12.16 -50.33 15.23
CA VAL A 21 11.06 -50.58 16.16
C VAL A 21 9.88 -49.67 15.79
N SER A 22 8.73 -50.28 15.49
CA SER A 22 7.47 -49.55 15.29
C SER A 22 7.06 -48.83 16.56
N LEU A 23 6.61 -47.58 16.44
CA LEU A 23 6.14 -46.81 17.59
C LEU A 23 4.90 -47.46 18.22
N SER A 24 4.10 -48.17 17.42
CA SER A 24 2.87 -48.84 17.87
C SER A 24 3.08 -49.93 18.93
N ILE A 25 4.30 -50.46 19.07
CA ILE A 25 4.61 -51.57 19.99
C ILE A 25 4.88 -51.06 21.42
N GLY A 26 5.21 -49.78 21.58
CA GLY A 26 5.52 -49.20 22.88
C GLY A 26 4.32 -49.13 23.82
N ASN A 27 4.55 -49.33 25.12
CA ASN A 27 3.55 -49.17 26.20
C ASN A 27 3.59 -47.78 26.86
N LYS A 28 4.45 -46.88 26.36
CA LYS A 28 4.60 -45.49 26.82
C LYS A 28 4.48 -44.54 25.64
N LEU A 29 4.07 -43.30 25.90
CA LEU A 29 4.05 -42.25 24.89
C LEU A 29 5.48 -42.01 24.35
N PRO A 30 5.69 -42.03 23.03
CA PRO A 30 7.02 -41.92 22.46
C PRO A 30 7.55 -40.49 22.59
N LEU A 31 8.80 -40.36 23.03
CA LEU A 31 9.52 -39.09 23.01
C LEU A 31 9.78 -38.65 21.55
N GLN A 32 9.90 -37.35 21.31
CA GLN A 32 10.23 -36.78 19.99
C GLN A 32 11.44 -37.47 19.34
N ARG A 33 12.48 -37.78 20.13
CA ARG A 33 13.66 -38.52 19.66
C ARG A 33 13.32 -39.89 19.09
N ALA A 34 12.39 -40.64 19.69
CA ALA A 34 11.99 -41.96 19.20
C ALA A 34 11.23 -41.85 17.87
N VAL A 35 10.34 -40.85 17.76
CA VAL A 35 9.61 -40.55 16.52
C VAL A 35 10.56 -40.17 15.38
N MET A 36 11.56 -39.32 15.66
CA MET A 36 12.55 -38.92 14.67
C MET A 36 13.48 -40.06 14.26
N LYS A 37 13.85 -40.97 15.17
CA LYS A 37 14.60 -42.19 14.82
C LYS A 37 13.80 -43.12 13.90
N ARG A 38 12.49 -43.25 14.13
CA ARG A 38 11.59 -44.02 13.26
C ARG A 38 11.44 -43.36 11.89
N PHE A 39 11.28 -42.05 11.85
CA PHE A 39 11.24 -41.27 10.59
C PHE A 39 12.52 -41.43 9.78
N LEU A 40 13.69 -41.34 10.43
CA LEU A 40 14.97 -41.49 9.77
C LEU A 40 15.13 -42.86 9.12
N LYS A 41 14.67 -43.94 9.78
CA LYS A 41 14.69 -45.29 9.20
C LYS A 41 13.78 -45.40 7.97
N LEU A 42 12.56 -44.87 8.05
CA LEU A 42 11.62 -44.85 6.92
C LEU A 42 12.18 -44.04 5.73
N ARG A 43 12.84 -42.92 6.01
CA ARG A 43 13.51 -42.09 5.01
C ARG A 43 14.68 -42.81 4.34
N GLN A 44 15.49 -43.55 5.11
CA GLN A 44 16.59 -44.34 4.58
C GLN A 44 16.11 -45.50 3.70
N GLY A 45 14.99 -46.14 4.04
CA GLY A 45 14.40 -47.22 3.23
C GLY A 45 13.66 -46.74 1.99
N GLU A 46 13.07 -45.54 2.03
CA GLU A 46 12.21 -45.01 0.96
C GLU A 46 12.59 -43.57 0.55
N PRO A 47 13.79 -43.37 -0.03
CA PRO A 47 14.35 -42.04 -0.28
C PRO A 47 13.49 -41.18 -1.23
N ARG A 48 12.73 -41.83 -2.13
CA ARG A 48 11.88 -41.15 -3.13
C ARG A 48 10.48 -40.78 -2.64
N LYS A 49 10.02 -41.26 -1.48
CA LYS A 49 8.68 -40.88 -0.97
C LYS A 49 8.68 -39.47 -0.40
N SER A 50 7.57 -38.76 -0.49
CA SER A 50 7.46 -37.43 0.13
C SER A 50 7.49 -37.52 1.65
N SER A 51 8.02 -36.49 2.33
CA SER A 51 7.99 -36.43 3.80
C SER A 51 6.57 -36.56 4.34
N ARG A 52 5.58 -35.97 3.63
CA ARG A 52 4.15 -36.11 3.94
C ARG A 52 3.69 -37.57 3.97
N ASN A 53 4.07 -38.39 2.99
CA ASN A 53 3.67 -39.79 2.94
C ASN A 53 4.34 -40.62 4.05
N LEU A 54 5.61 -40.32 4.37
CA LEU A 54 6.29 -40.97 5.50
C LEU A 54 5.65 -40.58 6.84
N PHE A 55 5.26 -39.32 7.01
CA PHE A 55 4.53 -38.87 8.21
C PHE A 55 3.15 -39.52 8.35
N THR A 56 2.46 -39.82 7.26
CA THR A 56 1.19 -40.59 7.32
C THR A 56 1.40 -41.97 7.96
N VAL A 57 2.51 -42.64 7.66
CA VAL A 57 2.85 -43.95 8.26
C VAL A 57 3.12 -43.80 9.76
N ILE A 58 3.90 -42.80 10.15
CA ILE A 58 4.20 -42.50 11.56
C ILE A 58 2.93 -42.12 12.33
N LEU A 59 2.06 -41.32 11.74
CA LEU A 59 0.79 -40.92 12.34
C LEU A 59 -0.11 -42.14 12.59
N LYS A 60 -0.14 -43.12 11.68
CA LYS A 60 -0.86 -44.38 11.93
C LYS A 60 -0.28 -45.14 13.12
N GLU A 61 1.04 -45.23 13.24
CA GLU A 61 1.69 -45.88 14.39
C GLU A 61 1.39 -45.15 15.71
N LEU A 62 1.34 -43.81 15.69
CA LEU A 62 1.04 -42.97 16.86
C LEU A 62 -0.44 -43.03 17.26
N LYS A 63 -1.37 -43.03 16.29
CA LYS A 63 -2.82 -43.17 16.54
C LYS A 63 -3.12 -44.42 17.36
N ALA A 64 -2.41 -45.52 17.13
CA ALA A 64 -2.55 -46.75 17.92
C ALA A 64 -2.13 -46.61 19.40
N ILE A 65 -1.14 -45.76 19.70
CA ILE A 65 -0.71 -45.47 21.08
C ILE A 65 -1.69 -44.50 21.73
N TRP A 66 -2.09 -43.45 21.01
CA TRP A 66 -3.03 -42.44 21.48
C TRP A 66 -4.41 -43.02 21.78
N TYR A 67 -4.87 -43.98 20.98
CA TYR A 67 -6.09 -44.75 21.27
C TYR A 67 -5.99 -45.53 22.58
N ARG A 68 -4.89 -46.26 22.80
CA ARG A 68 -4.63 -46.98 24.07
C ARG A 68 -4.49 -46.05 25.27
N ALA A 69 -4.05 -44.82 25.05
CA ALA A 69 -3.91 -43.78 26.07
C ALA A 69 -5.17 -42.89 26.21
N SER A 70 -6.26 -43.21 25.51
CA SER A 70 -7.52 -42.44 25.51
C SER A 70 -7.36 -40.95 25.17
N ILE A 71 -6.37 -40.60 24.33
CA ILE A 71 -6.16 -39.23 23.86
C ILE A 71 -7.16 -38.97 22.72
N PRO A 72 -7.97 -37.89 22.77
CA PRO A 72 -8.92 -37.56 21.70
C PRO A 72 -8.20 -37.26 20.37
N ILE A 73 -8.62 -37.89 19.28
CA ILE A 73 -8.07 -37.70 17.94
C ILE A 73 -9.22 -37.27 17.01
N GLN A 74 -9.03 -36.21 16.23
CA GLN A 74 -10.02 -35.83 15.21
C GLN A 74 -10.11 -36.92 14.12
N PRO A 75 -11.32 -37.29 13.67
CA PRO A 75 -11.49 -38.22 12.55
C PRO A 75 -10.90 -37.64 11.25
N ASP A 76 -10.37 -38.50 10.39
CA ASP A 76 -9.84 -38.09 9.09
C ASP A 76 -11.02 -37.65 8.20
N ASN A 77 -11.31 -36.34 8.14
CA ASN A 77 -12.40 -35.72 7.37
C ASN A 77 -12.26 -35.92 5.85
N LYS A 78 -12.57 -37.12 5.34
CA LYS A 78 -12.68 -37.39 3.90
C LYS A 78 -14.04 -37.94 3.45
N GLU A 79 -14.97 -38.17 4.35
CA GLU A 79 -16.30 -38.69 4.03
C GLU A 79 -17.43 -37.75 4.49
N SER A 80 -17.27 -36.44 4.31
CA SER A 80 -18.42 -35.54 4.44
C SER A 80 -19.38 -35.76 3.27
N GLU A 81 -20.68 -35.64 3.50
CA GLU A 81 -21.73 -35.71 2.47
C GLU A 81 -21.46 -34.74 1.31
N TYR A 82 -20.96 -33.54 1.66
CA TYR A 82 -20.44 -32.54 0.74
C TYR A 82 -19.31 -33.06 -0.19
N SER A 83 -18.39 -33.87 0.34
CA SER A 83 -17.32 -34.47 -0.47
C SER A 83 -17.86 -35.52 -1.46
N LYS A 84 -18.93 -36.23 -1.10
CA LYS A 84 -19.59 -37.19 -2.00
C LYS A 84 -20.32 -36.46 -3.12
N GLU A 85 -21.04 -35.37 -2.81
CA GLU A 85 -21.66 -34.52 -3.83
C GLU A 85 -20.63 -33.94 -4.81
N GLN A 86 -19.51 -33.43 -4.31
CA GLN A 86 -18.44 -32.88 -5.14
C GLN A 86 -17.82 -33.93 -6.08
N ILE A 87 -17.66 -35.17 -5.62
CA ILE A 87 -17.15 -36.27 -6.46
C ILE A 87 -18.18 -36.64 -7.53
N THR A 88 -19.46 -36.68 -7.18
CA THR A 88 -20.55 -36.98 -8.13
C THR A 88 -20.68 -35.88 -9.18
N ASP A 89 -20.65 -34.61 -8.78
CA ASP A 89 -20.66 -33.45 -9.69
C ASP A 89 -19.42 -33.42 -10.60
N PHE A 90 -18.24 -33.75 -10.06
CA PHE A 90 -17.02 -33.87 -10.85
C PHE A 90 -17.11 -34.98 -11.91
N ASN A 91 -17.63 -36.15 -11.54
CA ASN A 91 -17.81 -37.26 -12.48
C ASN A 91 -18.85 -36.93 -13.57
N LEU A 92 -19.92 -36.19 -13.23
CA LEU A 92 -20.93 -35.73 -14.20
C LEU A 92 -20.36 -34.71 -15.20
N ARG A 93 -19.40 -33.88 -14.77
CA ARG A 93 -18.78 -32.84 -15.62
C ARG A 93 -17.48 -33.30 -16.28
N MET A 94 -17.09 -34.56 -16.10
CA MET A 94 -15.77 -35.04 -16.50
C MET A 94 -15.51 -34.87 -18.00
N ASP A 95 -16.54 -35.05 -18.82
CA ASP A 95 -16.48 -34.91 -20.28
C ASP A 95 -16.47 -33.44 -20.76
N GLN A 96 -16.69 -32.48 -19.85
CA GLN A 96 -16.73 -31.02 -20.13
C GLN A 96 -15.52 -30.27 -19.58
N LEU A 97 -14.70 -30.88 -18.71
CA LEU A 97 -13.62 -30.21 -17.96
C LEU A 97 -12.48 -29.64 -18.84
N CYS A 98 -12.35 -30.07 -20.09
CA CYS A 98 -11.33 -29.62 -21.04
C CYS A 98 -11.91 -29.16 -22.39
N ASP A 99 -13.19 -28.77 -22.45
CA ASP A 99 -13.75 -28.14 -23.64
C ASP A 99 -13.33 -26.67 -23.71
N LEU A 100 -12.27 -26.39 -24.47
CA LEU A 100 -11.76 -25.02 -24.71
C LEU A 100 -12.49 -24.30 -25.86
N SER A 101 -13.58 -24.88 -26.37
CA SER A 101 -14.38 -24.22 -27.39
C SER A 101 -15.14 -23.02 -26.82
N PRO A 102 -15.40 -21.99 -27.64
CA PRO A 102 -16.30 -20.90 -27.28
C PRO A 102 -17.72 -21.43 -26.97
N SER A 103 -18.40 -20.83 -26.00
CA SER A 103 -19.76 -21.20 -25.58
C SER A 103 -20.83 -21.10 -26.68
N GLU A 104 -20.55 -20.37 -27.77
CA GLU A 104 -21.43 -20.23 -28.94
C GLU A 104 -20.72 -20.60 -30.25
N LEU A 105 -19.94 -21.69 -30.25
CA LEU A 105 -19.13 -22.11 -31.40
C LEU A 105 -19.96 -22.22 -32.70
N GLU A 106 -21.17 -22.78 -32.64
CA GLU A 106 -22.04 -22.94 -33.82
C GLU A 106 -22.45 -21.60 -34.46
N LYS A 107 -22.86 -20.62 -33.63
CA LYS A 107 -23.19 -19.26 -34.11
C LYS A 107 -21.98 -18.58 -34.72
N GLN A 108 -20.80 -18.76 -34.12
CA GLN A 108 -19.56 -18.18 -34.63
C GLN A 108 -19.12 -18.83 -35.96
N MET A 109 -19.25 -20.15 -36.09
CA MET A 109 -18.91 -20.87 -37.32
C MET A 109 -19.91 -20.56 -38.44
N SER A 110 -21.21 -20.54 -38.17
CA SER A 110 -22.26 -20.16 -39.13
C SER A 110 -22.18 -18.71 -39.59
N SER A 111 -21.74 -17.80 -38.71
CA SER A 111 -21.49 -16.40 -39.06
C SER A 111 -20.17 -16.21 -39.82
N SER A 112 -19.31 -17.24 -39.87
CA SER A 112 -18.08 -17.18 -40.64
C SER A 112 -18.41 -17.22 -42.13
N ARG A 113 -17.72 -16.43 -42.95
CA ARG A 113 -17.85 -16.49 -44.42
C ARG A 113 -17.25 -17.78 -45.02
N ASN A 114 -17.05 -18.84 -44.22
CA ASN A 114 -16.52 -20.12 -44.69
C ASN A 114 -17.67 -20.96 -45.25
N PRO A 115 -17.70 -21.30 -46.54
CA PRO A 115 -18.78 -22.09 -47.12
C PRO A 115 -18.90 -23.52 -46.55
N ASN A 116 -17.86 -24.05 -45.89
CA ASN A 116 -17.82 -25.42 -45.35
C ASN A 116 -17.96 -25.46 -43.82
N TRP A 117 -18.42 -24.38 -43.18
CA TRP A 117 -18.49 -24.27 -41.72
C TRP A 117 -19.32 -25.38 -41.06
N GLU A 118 -20.36 -25.86 -41.75
CA GLU A 118 -21.27 -26.90 -41.26
C GLU A 118 -20.57 -28.27 -41.20
N GLU A 119 -19.67 -28.55 -42.14
CA GLU A 119 -18.85 -29.76 -42.17
C GLU A 119 -17.81 -29.74 -41.05
N ASP A 120 -17.17 -28.59 -40.81
CA ASP A 120 -16.22 -28.38 -39.71
C ASP A 120 -16.89 -28.49 -38.32
N TYR A 121 -18.11 -27.97 -38.19
CA TYR A 121 -18.89 -28.08 -36.96
C TYR A 121 -19.32 -29.51 -36.69
N ASN A 122 -19.81 -30.24 -37.71
CA ASN A 122 -20.15 -31.65 -37.60
C ASN A 122 -18.93 -32.52 -37.27
N PHE A 123 -17.75 -32.20 -37.83
CA PHE A 123 -16.49 -32.84 -37.44
C PHE A 123 -16.18 -32.61 -35.96
N TYR A 124 -16.28 -31.36 -35.46
CA TYR A 124 -16.07 -31.04 -34.04
C TYR A 124 -17.02 -31.81 -33.12
N ILE A 125 -18.31 -31.89 -33.45
CA ILE A 125 -19.28 -32.70 -32.70
C ILE A 125 -18.90 -34.19 -32.75
N GLY A 126 -18.46 -34.69 -33.90
CA GLY A 126 -17.96 -36.06 -34.06
C GLY A 126 -16.74 -36.39 -33.18
N GLN A 127 -15.87 -35.40 -32.89
CA GLN A 127 -14.73 -35.56 -31.98
C GLN A 127 -15.13 -35.67 -30.50
N LYS A 128 -16.36 -35.29 -30.13
CA LYS A 128 -16.90 -35.42 -28.76
C LYS A 128 -17.53 -36.79 -28.49
N ASN A 129 -17.83 -37.58 -29.53
CA ASN A 129 -18.43 -38.89 -29.37
C ASN A 129 -17.37 -39.94 -28.95
N VAL A 130 -17.82 -40.99 -28.26
CA VAL A 130 -16.99 -42.17 -27.92
C VAL A 130 -17.64 -43.42 -28.54
N PRO A 131 -16.99 -44.09 -29.51
CA PRO A 131 -15.69 -43.76 -30.10
C PRO A 131 -15.72 -42.47 -30.94
N GLN A 132 -14.57 -41.78 -31.03
CA GLN A 132 -14.45 -40.55 -31.83
C GLN A 132 -14.69 -40.82 -33.31
N ILE A 133 -15.42 -39.92 -33.95
CA ILE A 133 -15.81 -40.03 -35.36
C ILE A 133 -15.04 -38.97 -36.16
N GLY A 134 -14.32 -39.42 -37.20
CA GLY A 134 -13.49 -38.57 -38.07
C GLY A 134 -12.04 -38.44 -37.61
N PHE A 135 -11.14 -38.16 -38.55
CA PHE A 135 -9.71 -37.90 -38.30
C PHE A 135 -9.22 -36.75 -39.17
N MET A 136 -8.29 -35.93 -38.66
CA MET A 136 -7.63 -34.90 -39.47
C MET A 136 -6.58 -35.54 -40.40
N GLN A 137 -6.72 -35.35 -41.72
CA GLN A 137 -5.68 -35.72 -42.69
C GLN A 137 -5.22 -34.49 -43.50
N GLY A 138 -3.91 -34.21 -43.45
CA GLY A 138 -3.24 -33.26 -44.34
C GLY A 138 -3.07 -31.82 -43.83
N VAL A 139 -2.17 -31.09 -44.48
CA VAL A 139 -1.90 -29.66 -44.22
C VAL A 139 -2.96 -28.81 -44.91
N ASP A 140 -3.53 -27.83 -44.19
CA ASP A 140 -4.52 -26.88 -44.70
C ASP A 140 -3.94 -26.06 -45.88
N GLN A 141 -4.33 -26.44 -47.10
CA GLN A 141 -3.85 -25.86 -48.35
C GLN A 141 -4.25 -24.38 -48.49
N LYS A 142 -5.40 -23.97 -47.94
CA LYS A 142 -5.87 -22.56 -47.97
C LYS A 142 -4.98 -21.68 -47.10
N ASN A 143 -4.53 -22.19 -45.97
CA ASN A 143 -3.65 -21.46 -45.06
C ASN A 143 -2.21 -21.38 -45.60
N GLU A 144 -1.73 -22.43 -46.28
CA GLU A 144 -0.48 -22.38 -47.03
C GLU A 144 -0.52 -21.34 -48.15
N GLU A 145 -1.63 -21.26 -48.89
CA GLU A 145 -1.80 -20.28 -49.96
C GLU A 145 -1.85 -18.84 -49.43
N LYS A 146 -2.53 -18.61 -48.30
CA LYS A 146 -2.48 -17.31 -47.57
C LYS A 146 -1.06 -16.96 -47.13
N LYS A 147 -0.28 -17.91 -46.60
CA LYS A 147 1.13 -17.69 -46.25
C LYS A 147 1.97 -17.35 -47.49
N ARG A 148 1.78 -18.05 -48.60
CA ARG A 148 2.48 -17.80 -49.88
C ARG A 148 2.16 -16.41 -50.44
N ASN A 149 0.91 -15.98 -50.38
CA ASN A 149 0.47 -14.66 -50.83
C ASN A 149 0.99 -13.53 -49.93
N LYS A 150 1.07 -13.75 -48.61
CA LYS A 150 1.68 -12.80 -47.66
C LYS A 150 3.19 -12.62 -47.93
N LEU A 151 3.90 -13.72 -48.21
CA LEU A 151 5.32 -13.70 -48.61
C LEU A 151 5.55 -12.94 -49.92
N LYS A 152 4.70 -13.14 -50.93
CA LYS A 152 4.75 -12.39 -52.20
C LYS A 152 4.46 -10.89 -52.02
N ARG A 153 3.60 -10.50 -51.07
CA ARG A 153 3.33 -9.08 -50.75
C ARG A 153 4.53 -8.42 -50.06
N HIS A 154 5.19 -9.15 -49.16
CA HIS A 154 6.37 -8.67 -48.45
C HIS A 154 7.60 -8.50 -49.35
N SER A 155 7.78 -9.37 -50.36
CA SER A 155 8.86 -9.22 -51.33
C SER A 155 8.65 -8.01 -52.25
N ARG A 156 7.42 -7.78 -52.73
CA ARG A 156 7.07 -6.59 -53.55
C ARG A 156 7.31 -5.27 -52.81
N LEU A 157 6.96 -5.20 -51.51
CA LEU A 157 7.24 -4.04 -50.65
C LEU A 157 8.74 -3.81 -50.40
N ARG A 158 9.56 -4.86 -50.50
CA ARG A 158 11.01 -4.77 -50.34
C ARG A 158 11.68 -4.29 -51.63
N SER A 159 11.19 -4.75 -52.79
CA SER A 159 11.63 -4.26 -54.11
C SER A 159 11.24 -2.80 -54.36
N SER A 160 10.05 -2.37 -53.94
CA SER A 160 9.61 -0.96 -54.09
C SER A 160 10.37 0.03 -53.21
N ARG A 161 10.91 -0.42 -52.07
CA ARG A 161 11.78 0.39 -51.20
C ARG A 161 13.20 0.56 -51.73
N LEU A 162 13.71 -0.39 -52.52
CA LEU A 162 15.05 -0.31 -53.12
C LEU A 162 15.07 0.67 -54.32
N SER A 163 13.99 0.70 -55.10
CA SER A 163 13.82 1.62 -56.25
C SER A 163 13.52 3.08 -55.88
N ALA A 164 13.12 3.35 -54.63
CA ALA A 164 12.80 4.70 -54.15
C ALA A 164 14.02 5.49 -53.61
N SER A 165 15.22 4.90 -53.62
CA SER A 165 16.47 5.54 -53.15
C SER A 165 17.18 6.40 -54.22
N SER A 166 16.66 6.42 -55.45
CA SER A 166 17.22 7.19 -56.56
C SER A 166 16.10 8.00 -57.22
N PHE A 167 15.73 9.13 -56.62
CA PHE A 167 15.33 10.40 -57.27
C PHE A 167 14.76 11.33 -56.20
N SER A 168 15.50 12.40 -55.90
CA SER A 168 15.00 13.56 -55.17
C SER A 168 14.63 14.64 -56.19
N SER A 169 13.42 15.19 -56.13
CA SER A 169 13.09 16.62 -56.35
C SER A 169 11.59 16.85 -56.57
N ASN A 170 11.13 17.98 -56.03
CA ASN A 170 9.91 18.75 -56.36
C ASN A 170 8.55 18.35 -55.75
N ALA A 171 8.21 19.11 -54.71
CA ALA A 171 6.99 19.91 -54.52
C ALA A 171 5.60 19.32 -54.89
N SER A 172 4.74 19.19 -53.87
CA SER A 172 3.47 19.94 -53.67
C SER A 172 2.36 19.10 -53.05
N ILE A 173 1.69 19.77 -52.11
CA ILE A 173 0.43 19.49 -51.39
C ILE A 173 -0.62 18.71 -52.21
N GLU A 174 -1.18 17.62 -51.67
CA GLU A 174 -2.58 17.54 -51.15
C GLU A 174 -2.97 16.11 -50.69
N GLN A 175 -3.74 16.04 -49.59
CA GLN A 175 -4.63 14.96 -49.13
C GLN A 175 -4.06 13.55 -48.88
N ILE A 176 -3.76 13.27 -47.61
CA ILE A 176 -4.16 11.99 -46.97
C ILE A 176 -4.75 12.32 -45.59
N SER A 177 -6.06 12.50 -45.57
CA SER A 177 -6.91 12.26 -44.41
C SER A 177 -7.09 10.76 -44.21
N GLU A 178 -7.31 10.38 -42.94
CA GLU A 178 -7.76 9.09 -42.41
C GLU A 178 -6.71 8.16 -41.76
N ILE A 179 -6.99 7.96 -40.46
CA ILE A 179 -6.50 6.97 -39.49
C ILE A 179 -5.45 7.50 -38.51
N LEU A 180 -5.90 8.42 -37.66
CA LEU A 180 -5.54 8.45 -36.24
C LEU A 180 -6.84 8.20 -35.46
N GLY A 181 -6.89 7.05 -34.79
CA GLY A 181 -7.94 6.75 -33.82
C GLY A 181 -7.76 7.66 -32.62
N ASP A 182 -8.77 8.50 -32.46
CA ASP A 182 -9.01 9.45 -31.38
C ASP A 182 -9.26 8.69 -30.08
N ASP A 183 -8.37 8.83 -29.09
CA ASP A 183 -8.65 8.62 -27.66
C ASP A 183 -8.54 10.00 -27.03
N SER A 184 -9.57 10.81 -27.25
CA SER A 184 -9.78 12.08 -26.58
C SER A 184 -10.49 11.81 -25.24
N ASP A 185 -9.70 11.56 -24.21
CA ASP A 185 -10.15 11.75 -22.84
C ASP A 185 -10.33 13.27 -22.62
N GLU A 186 -11.56 13.77 -22.71
CA GLU A 186 -11.94 15.09 -22.19
C GLU A 186 -11.88 15.07 -20.65
N ASP A 187 -10.66 15.06 -20.13
CA ASP A 187 -10.37 15.35 -18.74
C ASP A 187 -10.58 16.86 -18.56
N THR A 188 -11.77 17.25 -18.10
CA THR A 188 -12.06 18.61 -17.63
C THR A 188 -11.35 18.87 -16.30
N ASN A 189 -10.02 18.79 -16.30
CA ASN A 189 -9.20 19.44 -15.31
C ASN A 189 -9.47 20.94 -15.45
N ARG A 190 -10.14 21.54 -14.46
CA ARG A 190 -10.11 23.00 -14.28
C ARG A 190 -8.64 23.40 -14.22
N LEU A 191 -8.12 23.91 -15.34
CA LEU A 191 -6.85 24.63 -15.38
C LEU A 191 -6.93 25.72 -14.30
N ASP A 192 -6.05 25.63 -13.32
CA ASP A 192 -5.93 26.65 -12.30
C ASP A 192 -5.61 27.98 -13.01
N SER A 193 -6.58 28.91 -13.02
CA SER A 193 -6.62 30.06 -13.93
C SER A 193 -5.59 31.15 -13.61
N THR A 194 -4.60 30.83 -12.78
CA THR A 194 -3.58 31.75 -12.28
C THR A 194 -2.31 31.80 -13.15
N ASP A 195 -2.06 30.82 -14.02
CA ASP A 195 -0.93 30.80 -14.97
C ASP A 195 -1.35 31.38 -16.35
N LEU A 196 -1.75 32.65 -16.38
CA LEU A 196 -2.15 33.39 -17.60
C LEU A 196 -0.94 33.86 -18.44
N ASP A 197 -0.05 32.94 -18.82
CA ASP A 197 1.05 33.26 -19.74
C ASP A 197 0.61 33.20 -21.21
N TYR A 198 -0.49 32.51 -21.52
CA TYR A 198 -0.98 32.32 -22.88
C TYR A 198 -2.29 33.09 -23.10
N ASN A 199 -2.19 34.27 -23.73
CA ASN A 199 -3.35 35.07 -24.14
C ASN A 199 -3.25 35.39 -25.64
N ILE A 200 -4.10 34.74 -26.45
CA ILE A 200 -4.12 34.87 -27.91
C ILE A 200 -4.41 36.33 -28.34
N ASN A 201 -5.02 37.14 -27.47
CA ASN A 201 -5.51 38.48 -27.81
C ASN A 201 -4.85 39.66 -27.06
N CYS A 202 -3.75 39.49 -26.31
CA CYS A 202 -3.12 40.61 -25.60
C CYS A 202 -1.79 41.07 -26.21
N ARG A 203 -1.75 42.34 -26.64
CA ARG A 203 -0.53 43.06 -27.02
C ARG A 203 0.28 43.41 -25.76
N SER A 204 1.57 43.11 -25.83
CA SER A 204 2.66 43.46 -24.90
C SER A 204 2.51 43.02 -23.44
N SER A 205 3.04 41.84 -23.10
CA SER A 205 3.65 41.67 -21.78
C SER A 205 5.00 42.40 -21.76
N SER A 206 5.39 42.96 -20.62
CA SER A 206 6.69 43.65 -20.41
C SER A 206 7.89 42.70 -20.37
N ARG A 207 7.66 41.39 -20.55
CA ARG A 207 8.70 40.36 -20.50
C ARG A 207 9.34 40.19 -21.87
N ALA A 208 10.65 39.96 -21.89
CA ALA A 208 11.36 39.65 -23.12
C ALA A 208 10.70 38.46 -23.84
N ARG A 209 10.41 38.61 -25.14
CA ARG A 209 9.79 37.54 -25.97
C ARG A 209 10.76 36.40 -26.28
N SER A 210 12.06 36.66 -26.22
CA SER A 210 13.12 35.68 -26.40
C SER A 210 14.29 36.00 -25.49
N ILE A 211 14.98 34.97 -25.02
CA ILE A 211 16.22 35.05 -24.23
C ILE A 211 17.22 34.12 -24.90
N THR A 212 18.43 34.59 -25.17
CA THR A 212 19.52 33.76 -25.67
C THR A 212 20.26 33.15 -24.49
N LEU A 213 20.37 31.82 -24.46
CA LEU A 213 21.09 31.08 -23.43
C LEU A 213 22.22 30.29 -24.09
N GLU A 214 23.45 30.49 -23.63
CA GLU A 214 24.58 29.64 -24.01
C GLU A 214 24.74 28.51 -22.98
N ILE A 215 24.46 27.28 -23.40
CA ILE A 215 24.51 26.09 -22.53
C ILE A 215 25.27 25.00 -23.26
N THR A 216 26.28 24.40 -22.62
CA THR A 216 26.99 23.26 -23.20
C THR A 216 26.10 22.02 -23.22
N SER A 217 26.35 21.07 -24.12
CA SER A 217 25.55 19.83 -24.14
C SER A 217 25.66 19.02 -22.84
N LYS A 218 26.83 19.07 -22.20
CA LYS A 218 27.06 18.47 -20.89
C LYS A 218 26.18 19.13 -19.83
N ASP A 219 26.16 20.46 -19.78
CA ASP A 219 25.37 21.20 -18.79
C ASP A 219 23.87 21.08 -19.04
N LEU A 220 23.44 21.00 -20.30
CA LEU A 220 22.05 20.72 -20.67
C LEU A 220 21.61 19.35 -20.14
N ILE A 221 22.39 18.29 -20.38
CA ILE A 221 22.06 16.94 -19.89
C ILE A 221 22.12 16.90 -18.35
N LYS A 222 23.11 17.56 -17.75
CA LYS A 222 23.28 17.60 -16.30
C LYS A 222 22.12 18.34 -15.63
N GLY A 223 21.76 19.53 -16.11
CA GLY A 223 20.65 20.33 -15.59
C GLY A 223 19.29 19.67 -15.78
N THR A 224 19.04 19.03 -16.93
CA THR A 224 17.76 18.34 -17.19
C THR A 224 17.70 16.91 -16.65
N GLY A 225 18.83 16.34 -16.24
CA GLY A 225 18.95 14.93 -15.85
C GLY A 225 18.16 14.57 -14.61
N GLN A 226 18.16 15.43 -13.59
CA GLN A 226 17.39 15.22 -12.36
C GLN A 226 15.88 15.22 -12.64
N THR A 227 15.39 16.17 -13.43
CA THR A 227 14.00 16.24 -13.91
C THR A 227 13.64 15.01 -14.74
N ALA A 228 14.53 14.58 -15.64
CA ALA A 228 14.32 13.37 -16.43
C ALA A 228 14.17 12.11 -15.56
N TYR A 229 14.90 12.02 -14.46
CA TYR A 229 14.70 10.95 -13.48
C TYR A 229 13.36 11.09 -12.74
N ALA A 230 13.03 12.27 -12.23
CA ALA A 230 11.80 12.48 -11.49
C ALA A 230 10.54 12.21 -12.31
N ARG A 231 10.61 12.41 -13.64
CA ARG A 231 9.55 12.14 -14.62
C ARG A 231 9.64 10.75 -15.28
N ASN A 232 10.53 9.90 -14.81
CA ASN A 232 10.73 8.53 -15.32
C ASN A 232 11.01 8.44 -16.83
N LEU A 233 11.73 9.42 -17.37
CA LEU A 233 12.12 9.44 -18.78
C LEU A 233 13.26 8.45 -19.04
N SER A 234 13.09 7.62 -20.09
CA SER A 234 14.15 6.74 -20.54
C SER A 234 15.35 7.55 -21.09
N HIS A 235 16.51 6.91 -21.21
CA HIS A 235 17.68 7.55 -21.83
C HIS A 235 17.40 7.99 -23.28
N ARG A 236 16.52 7.29 -23.99
CA ARG A 236 16.13 7.60 -25.37
C ARG A 236 15.17 8.77 -25.42
N ASP A 237 14.20 8.83 -24.50
CA ASP A 237 13.23 9.93 -24.46
C ASP A 237 13.92 11.23 -24.05
N HIS A 238 14.82 11.16 -23.06
CA HIS A 238 15.62 12.31 -22.66
C HIS A 238 16.54 12.78 -23.79
N LEU A 239 17.17 11.86 -24.54
CA LEU A 239 17.93 12.20 -25.75
C LEU A 239 17.06 12.91 -26.79
N SER A 240 15.88 12.37 -27.05
CA SER A 240 14.94 12.92 -28.03
C SER A 240 14.50 14.34 -27.66
N ILE A 241 14.15 14.56 -26.39
CA ILE A 241 13.77 15.87 -25.86
C ILE A 241 14.94 16.86 -25.93
N ALA A 242 16.14 16.44 -25.51
CA ALA A 242 17.32 17.28 -25.59
C ALA A 242 17.67 17.66 -27.04
N ALA A 243 17.57 16.70 -27.97
CA ALA A 243 17.82 16.94 -29.39
C ALA A 243 16.79 17.92 -29.99
N ALA A 244 15.51 17.74 -29.66
CA ALA A 244 14.44 18.64 -30.09
C ALA A 244 14.66 20.06 -29.55
N PHE A 245 15.03 20.19 -28.27
CA PHE A 245 15.34 21.48 -27.66
C PHE A 245 16.49 22.21 -28.38
N VAL A 246 17.57 21.50 -28.70
CA VAL A 246 18.71 22.05 -29.46
C VAL A 246 18.28 22.51 -30.85
N GLN A 247 17.51 21.68 -31.58
CA GLN A 247 17.02 22.04 -32.91
C GLN A 247 16.08 23.25 -32.89
N SER A 248 15.15 23.31 -31.93
CA SER A 248 14.25 24.44 -31.76
C SER A 248 14.99 25.72 -31.35
N GLY A 249 16.12 25.60 -30.65
CA GLY A 249 17.04 26.70 -30.35
C GLY A 249 17.92 27.13 -31.53
N GLY A 250 17.80 26.51 -32.70
CA GLY A 250 18.60 26.82 -33.90
C GLY A 250 19.97 26.13 -33.96
N GLY A 251 20.26 25.19 -33.05
CA GLY A 251 21.51 24.43 -33.04
C GLY A 251 21.51 23.23 -33.98
N GLU A 252 22.66 22.94 -34.60
CA GLU A 252 22.84 21.75 -35.43
C GLU A 252 23.30 20.55 -34.59
N ILE A 253 22.53 19.46 -34.59
CA ILE A 253 22.83 18.26 -33.76
C ILE A 253 24.22 17.69 -34.05
N ASN A 254 24.66 17.70 -35.31
CA ASN A 254 25.95 17.12 -35.71
C ASN A 254 27.17 17.87 -35.13
N GLN A 255 26.98 19.12 -34.70
CA GLN A 255 28.03 19.94 -34.11
C GLN A 255 28.18 19.72 -32.59
N ILE A 256 27.31 18.90 -32.00
CA ILE A 256 27.20 18.74 -30.55
C ILE A 256 27.33 17.26 -30.16
N SER A 257 28.09 16.99 -29.09
CA SER A 257 28.17 15.64 -28.52
C SER A 257 26.87 15.31 -27.78
N LEU A 258 25.91 14.74 -28.51
CA LEU A 258 24.61 14.33 -28.02
C LEU A 258 24.27 12.93 -28.55
N SER A 259 24.69 11.90 -27.83
CA SER A 259 24.45 10.50 -28.19
C SER A 259 23.92 9.71 -27.00
N LEU A 260 23.34 8.53 -27.27
CA LEU A 260 22.78 7.69 -26.21
C LEU A 260 23.84 7.25 -25.17
N PRO A 261 25.06 6.82 -25.55
CA PRO A 261 26.12 6.56 -24.58
C PRO A 261 26.52 7.79 -23.76
N THR A 262 26.64 8.97 -24.41
CA THR A 262 26.99 10.23 -23.72
C THR A 262 25.97 10.57 -22.63
N ILE A 263 24.67 10.49 -22.94
CA ILE A 263 23.60 10.72 -21.96
C ILE A 263 23.61 9.67 -20.85
N PHE A 264 23.85 8.41 -21.18
CA PHE A 264 23.93 7.34 -20.18
C PHE A 264 25.01 7.62 -19.13
N TRP A 265 26.22 7.98 -19.57
CA TRP A 265 27.33 8.28 -18.66
C TRP A 265 27.08 9.56 -17.86
N HIS A 266 26.69 10.66 -18.51
CA HIS A 266 26.41 11.91 -17.79
C HIS A 266 25.29 11.77 -16.77
N ARG A 267 24.20 11.06 -17.09
CA ARG A 267 23.11 10.84 -16.13
C ARG A 267 23.56 9.97 -14.96
N ARG A 268 24.41 8.97 -15.20
CA ARG A 268 25.00 8.12 -14.16
C ARG A 268 25.85 8.93 -13.20
N ASP A 269 26.76 9.74 -13.72
CA ASP A 269 27.67 10.57 -12.93
C ASP A 269 26.90 11.64 -12.16
N ASN A 270 25.97 12.32 -12.83
CA ASN A 270 25.12 13.34 -12.21
C ASN A 270 24.29 12.78 -11.03
N ARG A 271 23.75 11.56 -11.15
CA ARG A 271 23.06 10.92 -10.01
C ARG A 271 23.94 10.74 -8.81
N GLN A 272 25.17 10.28 -9.03
CA GLN A 272 26.11 10.07 -7.95
C GLN A 272 26.47 11.41 -7.29
N GLU A 273 26.81 12.42 -8.09
CA GLU A 273 27.12 13.76 -7.60
C GLU A 273 25.97 14.37 -6.77
N ILE A 274 24.72 14.24 -7.24
CA ILE A 274 23.53 14.73 -6.52
C ILE A 274 23.33 13.93 -5.23
N ALA A 275 23.41 12.60 -5.25
CA ALA A 275 23.21 11.77 -4.06
C ALA A 275 24.28 12.03 -2.98
N GLU A 276 25.53 12.27 -3.39
CA GLU A 276 26.64 12.67 -2.52
C GLU A 276 26.44 14.09 -1.97
N ARG A 277 25.93 15.03 -2.78
CA ARG A 277 25.52 16.37 -2.33
C ARG A 277 24.43 16.27 -1.26
N VAL A 278 23.34 15.57 -1.55
CA VAL A 278 22.21 15.36 -0.62
C VAL A 278 22.66 14.70 0.69
N THR A 279 23.63 13.79 0.61
CA THR A 279 24.22 13.16 1.80
C THR A 279 25.05 14.15 2.62
N ARG A 280 25.83 15.03 1.99
CA ARG A 280 26.63 16.06 2.69
C ARG A 280 25.78 17.17 3.29
N GLU A 281 24.68 17.54 2.62
CA GLU A 281 23.75 18.58 3.05
C GLU A 281 22.76 18.08 4.13
N PHE A 282 22.78 16.79 4.45
CA PHE A 282 21.92 16.21 5.47
C PHE A 282 22.22 16.78 6.86
N VAL A 283 21.22 17.39 7.48
CA VAL A 283 21.31 17.92 8.84
C VAL A 283 20.81 16.87 9.83
N LYS A 284 21.67 16.47 10.76
CA LYS A 284 21.32 15.56 11.86
C LYS A 284 20.26 16.23 12.77
N PRO A 285 19.06 15.64 12.92
CA PRO A 285 18.03 16.19 13.79
C PRO A 285 18.40 15.99 15.26
N SER A 286 18.00 16.91 16.14
CA SER A 286 18.17 16.73 17.59
C SER A 286 17.39 15.53 18.13
N ARG A 287 16.23 15.24 17.52
CA ARG A 287 15.29 14.19 17.88
C ARG A 287 14.72 13.58 16.61
N ALA A 288 14.91 12.28 16.42
CA ALA A 288 14.42 11.55 15.27
C ALA A 288 13.31 10.57 15.64
N ILE A 289 12.33 10.43 14.75
CA ILE A 289 11.37 9.34 14.71
C ILE A 289 11.67 8.54 13.46
N VAL A 290 11.92 7.24 13.60
CA VAL A 290 12.20 6.35 12.47
C VAL A 290 10.91 5.72 11.94
N HIS A 291 10.79 5.63 10.63
CA HIS A 291 9.65 5.04 9.91
C HIS A 291 10.16 3.94 9.01
N TRP A 292 9.45 2.80 8.95
CA TRP A 292 9.78 1.77 7.97
C TRP A 292 8.58 0.97 7.50
N ASP A 293 8.68 0.51 6.26
CA ASP A 293 7.73 -0.41 5.64
C ASP A 293 8.50 -1.34 4.69
N SER A 294 8.01 -2.57 4.52
CA SER A 294 8.66 -3.57 3.66
C SER A 294 7.70 -4.17 2.65
N LYS A 295 8.18 -4.40 1.44
CA LYS A 295 7.40 -5.02 0.37
C LYS A 295 8.24 -5.87 -0.56
N LEU A 296 7.63 -6.95 -1.04
CA LEU A 296 8.17 -7.75 -2.14
C LEU A 296 8.00 -7.01 -3.47
N ILE A 297 9.12 -6.66 -4.10
CA ILE A 297 9.16 -5.96 -5.38
C ILE A 297 9.46 -6.97 -6.50
N LYS A 298 8.57 -7.06 -7.48
CA LYS A 298 8.72 -7.87 -8.69
C LYS A 298 9.20 -7.01 -9.86
N TYR A 299 10.33 -7.35 -10.47
CA TYR A 299 10.93 -6.63 -11.60
C TYR A 299 10.42 -7.17 -12.95
N LEU A 300 10.66 -6.42 -14.03
CA LEU A 300 10.32 -6.87 -15.39
C LEU A 300 11.05 -8.17 -15.79
N THR A 301 12.21 -8.42 -15.21
CA THR A 301 12.98 -9.66 -15.41
C THR A 301 12.31 -10.90 -14.80
N GLY A 302 11.25 -10.72 -14.00
CA GLY A 302 10.63 -11.78 -13.22
C GLY A 302 11.31 -12.07 -11.88
N LYS A 303 12.49 -11.46 -11.62
CA LYS A 303 13.13 -11.50 -10.29
C LYS A 303 12.22 -10.84 -9.26
N THR A 304 12.30 -11.29 -8.01
CA THR A 304 11.63 -10.68 -6.87
C THR A 304 12.64 -10.42 -5.76
N ASP A 305 12.62 -9.22 -5.18
CA ASP A 305 13.43 -8.87 -4.02
C ASP A 305 12.53 -8.31 -2.91
N GLU A 306 12.74 -8.73 -1.67
CA GLU A 306 12.16 -8.06 -0.51
C GLU A 306 12.94 -6.78 -0.25
N ARG A 307 12.25 -5.66 -0.11
CA ARG A 307 12.87 -4.35 0.16
C ARG A 307 12.20 -3.68 1.34
N VAL A 308 12.96 -2.90 2.10
CA VAL A 308 12.45 -2.11 3.23
C VAL A 308 12.78 -0.64 2.99
N ALA A 309 11.79 0.22 2.96
CA ALA A 309 12.00 1.67 2.95
C ALA A 309 12.21 2.13 4.39
N VAL A 310 13.26 2.92 4.63
CA VAL A 310 13.56 3.50 5.95
C VAL A 310 13.69 5.01 5.82
N LEU A 311 12.89 5.72 6.61
CA LEU A 311 12.86 7.18 6.65
C LEU A 311 12.97 7.68 8.09
N ILE A 312 13.30 8.95 8.24
CA ILE A 312 13.28 9.64 9.53
C ILE A 312 12.52 10.95 9.43
N SER A 313 11.80 11.30 10.50
CA SER A 313 11.22 12.63 10.69
C SER A 313 11.79 13.26 11.96
N GLY A 314 11.94 14.58 11.98
CA GLY A 314 12.52 15.28 13.12
C GLY A 314 12.45 16.79 12.95
N LYS A 315 11.25 17.36 13.08
CA LYS A 315 11.06 18.81 13.03
C LYS A 315 11.68 19.50 14.25
N PRO A 316 12.18 20.75 14.10
CA PRO A 316 12.17 21.57 12.89
C PRO A 316 13.30 21.29 11.88
N GLU A 317 14.33 20.52 12.24
CA GLU A 317 15.52 20.31 11.40
C GLU A 317 15.20 19.57 10.09
N ILE A 318 14.23 18.65 10.15
CA ILE A 318 13.72 17.89 9.01
C ILE A 318 12.26 18.29 8.77
N SER A 319 12.02 19.15 7.77
CA SER A 319 10.69 19.66 7.41
C SER A 319 9.73 18.57 6.94
N PHE A 320 10.23 17.57 6.19
CA PHE A 320 9.48 16.43 5.68
C PHE A 320 10.28 15.14 5.91
N PRO A 321 9.64 13.99 6.17
CA PRO A 321 10.35 12.74 6.41
C PRO A 321 11.39 12.46 5.31
N LYS A 322 12.64 12.28 5.71
CA LYS A 322 13.79 12.10 4.84
C LYS A 322 14.07 10.62 4.62
N LEU A 323 14.16 10.19 3.37
CA LEU A 323 14.55 8.84 2.98
C LEU A 323 16.03 8.58 3.28
N LEU A 324 16.30 7.55 4.07
CA LEU A 324 17.66 7.09 4.31
C LEU A 324 18.10 6.07 3.26
N GLY A 325 17.20 5.16 2.88
CA GLY A 325 17.46 4.16 1.85
C GLY A 325 16.33 3.14 1.71
N ILE A 326 16.42 2.34 0.64
CA ILE A 326 15.48 1.23 0.38
C ILE A 326 16.26 -0.06 0.05
N PRO A 327 17.04 -0.60 0.99
CA PRO A 327 17.89 -1.76 0.76
C PRO A 327 17.10 -3.03 0.50
N VAL A 328 17.74 -3.98 -0.19
CA VAL A 328 17.26 -5.35 -0.32
C VAL A 328 17.51 -6.10 0.98
N ILE A 329 16.50 -6.80 1.47
CA ILE A 329 16.56 -7.64 2.66
C ILE A 329 16.32 -9.11 2.28
N PRO A 330 16.86 -10.08 3.04
CA PRO A 330 16.74 -11.50 2.70
C PRO A 330 15.31 -12.04 2.84
N ASN A 331 14.49 -11.44 3.70
CA ASN A 331 13.09 -11.80 3.95
C ASN A 331 12.40 -10.69 4.74
N SER A 332 11.07 -10.72 4.82
CA SER A 332 10.24 -9.77 5.56
C SER A 332 10.15 -10.01 7.08
N THR A 333 11.14 -10.70 7.67
CA THR A 333 11.16 -10.94 9.12
C THR A 333 11.58 -9.69 9.88
N GLY A 334 11.12 -9.56 11.13
CA GLY A 334 11.49 -8.44 12.00
C GLY A 334 13.01 -8.28 12.19
N ALA A 335 13.77 -9.38 12.25
CA ALA A 335 15.22 -9.36 12.37
C ALA A 335 15.94 -8.87 11.10
N ALA A 336 15.37 -9.11 9.92
CA ALA A 336 15.93 -8.59 8.67
C ALA A 336 15.65 -7.09 8.52
N GLN A 337 14.43 -6.66 8.85
CA GLN A 337 14.06 -5.24 8.88
C GLN A 337 14.89 -4.46 9.92
N HIS A 338 15.01 -4.97 11.15
CA HIS A 338 15.83 -4.39 12.21
C HIS A 338 17.26 -4.11 11.76
N ARG A 339 17.94 -5.11 11.18
CA ARG A 339 19.34 -4.95 10.71
C ARG A 339 19.47 -3.85 9.65
N ALA A 340 18.52 -3.79 8.72
CA ALA A 340 18.51 -2.75 7.69
C ALA A 340 18.27 -1.36 8.28
N VAL A 341 17.31 -1.23 9.19
CA VAL A 341 16.99 0.03 9.88
C VAL A 341 18.20 0.52 10.68
N VAL A 342 18.78 -0.32 11.54
CA VAL A 342 19.94 0.04 12.36
C VAL A 342 21.16 0.39 11.51
N SER A 343 21.42 -0.34 10.43
CA SER A 343 22.52 -0.02 9.50
C SER A 343 22.36 1.39 8.94
N LEU A 344 21.20 1.72 8.39
CA LEU A 344 20.95 3.03 7.78
C LEU A 344 20.98 4.18 8.80
N LEU A 345 20.47 3.95 10.02
CA LEU A 345 20.55 4.94 11.10
C LEU A 345 22.00 5.16 11.57
N SER A 346 22.83 4.11 11.55
CA SER A 346 24.25 4.20 11.90
C SER A 346 25.06 4.90 10.81
N ASP A 347 24.82 4.56 9.54
CA ASP A 347 25.46 5.16 8.37
C ASP A 347 25.19 6.67 8.25
N ARG A 348 24.09 7.13 8.86
CA ARG A 348 23.67 8.54 8.91
C ARG A 348 23.95 9.20 10.25
N GLU A 349 24.59 8.49 11.18
CA GLU A 349 24.95 8.97 12.52
C GLU A 349 23.75 9.53 13.31
N VAL A 350 22.54 8.97 13.12
CA VAL A 350 21.31 9.44 13.78
C VAL A 350 20.79 8.48 14.86
N LEU A 351 21.40 7.30 15.00
CA LEU A 351 20.94 6.24 15.91
C LEU A 351 20.76 6.74 17.36
N ASP A 352 21.66 7.59 17.85
CA ASP A 352 21.66 8.19 19.19
C ASP A 352 20.58 9.26 19.43
N THR A 353 19.95 9.76 18.36
CA THR A 353 18.91 10.81 18.41
C THR A 353 17.49 10.26 18.28
N VAL A 354 17.35 8.95 18.05
CA VAL A 354 16.04 8.31 17.89
C VAL A 354 15.29 8.32 19.23
N ILE A 355 14.17 9.01 19.27
CA ILE A 355 13.27 9.08 20.43
C ILE A 355 11.99 8.26 20.22
N GLY A 356 11.70 7.83 19.00
CA GLY A 356 10.50 7.09 18.69
C GLY A 356 10.58 6.36 17.36
N MET A 357 9.60 5.49 17.15
CA MET A 357 9.48 4.70 15.94
C MET A 357 8.02 4.56 15.52
N VAL A 358 7.80 4.63 14.21
CA VAL A 358 6.50 4.48 13.57
C VAL A 358 6.53 3.27 12.66
N PHE A 359 5.52 2.41 12.82
CA PHE A 359 5.44 1.13 12.13
C PHE A 359 4.00 0.65 12.04
N ASP A 360 3.72 -0.18 11.05
CA ASP A 360 2.46 -0.91 10.94
C ASP A 360 2.38 -2.03 11.96
N THR A 361 1.19 -2.34 12.47
CA THR A 361 0.98 -3.29 13.58
C THR A 361 1.01 -4.76 13.14
N THR A 362 1.92 -5.10 12.25
CA THR A 362 2.16 -6.46 11.77
C THR A 362 2.93 -7.28 12.81
N ALA A 363 2.88 -8.62 12.68
CA ALA A 363 3.63 -9.51 13.57
C ALA A 363 5.16 -9.36 13.41
N SER A 364 5.65 -9.06 12.21
CA SER A 364 7.09 -8.82 11.96
C SER A 364 7.59 -7.54 12.64
N ASN A 365 6.73 -6.53 12.84
CA ASN A 365 7.08 -5.31 13.55
C ASN A 365 6.91 -5.44 15.07
N THR A 366 5.74 -5.94 15.52
CA THR A 366 5.27 -5.78 16.91
C THR A 366 5.47 -6.98 17.82
N CYS A 367 5.99 -8.10 17.30
CA CYS A 367 6.22 -9.30 18.10
C CYS A 367 7.23 -9.02 19.24
N ARG A 368 6.92 -9.50 20.45
CA ARG A 368 7.71 -9.21 21.66
C ARG A 368 9.18 -9.65 21.55
N HIS A 369 9.46 -10.81 20.96
CA HIS A 369 10.81 -11.38 20.93
C HIS A 369 11.47 -11.36 19.54
N LYS A 370 10.67 -11.23 18.48
CA LYS A 370 11.15 -11.30 17.09
C LYS A 370 10.71 -10.11 16.24
N GLY A 371 10.02 -9.15 16.85
CA GLY A 371 9.55 -7.94 16.17
C GLY A 371 10.70 -6.98 15.94
N SER A 372 10.68 -6.30 14.79
CA SER A 372 11.65 -5.27 14.43
C SER A 372 11.72 -4.17 15.50
N ALA A 373 10.57 -3.69 15.99
CA ALA A 373 10.49 -2.63 16.99
C ALA A 373 11.21 -3.00 18.30
N SER A 374 10.94 -4.20 18.83
CA SER A 374 11.61 -4.71 20.04
C SER A 374 13.14 -4.81 19.86
N ALA A 375 13.59 -5.23 18.67
CA ALA A 375 15.01 -5.38 18.37
C ALA A 375 15.74 -4.04 18.17
N ILE A 376 15.07 -3.06 17.56
CA ILE A 376 15.58 -1.68 17.41
C ILE A 376 15.77 -1.06 18.80
N GLU A 377 14.74 -1.10 19.64
CA GLU A 377 14.81 -0.57 21.02
C GLU A 377 15.91 -1.25 21.85
N ALA A 378 16.04 -2.58 21.74
CA ALA A 378 17.12 -3.32 22.40
C ALA A 378 18.53 -2.89 21.92
N THR A 379 18.67 -2.52 20.65
CA THR A 379 19.95 -2.03 20.09
C THR A 379 20.28 -0.63 20.58
N LEU A 380 19.27 0.22 20.76
CA LEU A 380 19.42 1.56 21.33
C LEU A 380 19.77 1.54 22.83
N GLY A 381 19.52 0.42 23.52
CA GLY A 381 19.81 0.26 24.95
C GLY A 381 18.98 1.17 25.86
N SER A 382 17.92 1.79 25.35
CA SER A 382 17.05 2.71 26.07
C SER A 382 15.61 2.59 25.58
N ALA A 383 14.64 2.87 26.45
CA ALA A 383 13.23 2.89 26.06
C ALA A 383 12.94 4.09 25.14
N ILE A 384 12.18 3.86 24.08
CA ILE A 384 11.75 4.89 23.12
C ILE A 384 10.22 4.85 22.94
N LEU A 385 9.66 5.80 22.20
CA LEU A 385 8.22 5.84 21.92
C LEU A 385 7.84 4.85 20.81
N TRP A 386 6.84 4.02 21.07
CA TRP A 386 6.25 3.09 20.10
C TRP A 386 5.00 3.71 19.47
N LEU A 387 5.19 4.45 18.38
CA LEU A 387 4.12 5.17 17.68
C LEU A 387 3.52 4.27 16.60
N ALA A 388 2.71 3.29 17.00
CA ALA A 388 2.00 2.44 16.04
C ALA A 388 1.23 3.31 15.03
N CYS A 389 1.37 3.01 13.73
CA CYS A 389 0.78 3.81 12.66
C CYS A 389 -0.71 4.01 12.88
N HIS A 390 -1.12 5.25 13.14
CA HIS A 390 -2.49 5.53 13.58
C HIS A 390 -3.51 5.33 12.45
N HIS A 391 -3.15 5.66 11.19
CA HIS A 391 -3.94 5.30 10.01
C HIS A 391 -4.17 3.78 9.96
N HIS A 392 -3.10 2.99 10.02
CA HIS A 392 -3.17 1.53 9.91
C HIS A 392 -4.06 0.90 10.99
N VAL A 393 -4.06 1.44 12.21
CA VAL A 393 -4.95 0.98 13.30
C VAL A 393 -6.42 1.16 12.93
N TYR A 394 -6.82 2.35 12.46
CA TYR A 394 -8.20 2.59 12.01
C TYR A 394 -8.59 1.78 10.78
N GLU A 395 -7.67 1.58 9.85
CA GLU A 395 -7.88 0.72 8.68
C GLU A 395 -8.18 -0.72 9.08
N ILE A 396 -7.45 -1.27 10.06
CA ILE A 396 -7.72 -2.61 10.62
C ILE A 396 -9.14 -2.69 11.19
N HIS A 397 -9.60 -1.65 11.90
CA HIS A 397 -10.93 -1.65 12.51
C HIS A 397 -12.03 -1.73 11.47
N VAL A 398 -12.01 -0.87 10.45
CA VAL A 398 -12.99 -0.91 9.34
C VAL A 398 -12.90 -2.22 8.58
N LYS A 399 -11.70 -2.74 8.35
CA LYS A 399 -11.52 -4.02 7.67
C LYS A 399 -12.21 -5.16 8.43
N HIS A 400 -11.99 -5.28 9.74
CA HIS A 400 -12.61 -6.35 10.52
C HIS A 400 -14.13 -6.24 10.53
N VAL A 401 -14.68 -5.03 10.61
CA VAL A 401 -16.14 -4.81 10.53
C VAL A 401 -16.66 -5.17 9.14
N SER A 402 -15.99 -4.71 8.08
CA SER A 402 -16.29 -5.04 6.68
C SER A 402 -16.30 -6.55 6.42
N ASP A 403 -15.27 -7.26 6.87
CA ASP A 403 -15.14 -8.71 6.73
C ASP A 403 -16.27 -9.46 7.46
N HIS A 404 -16.72 -8.93 8.60
CA HIS A 404 -17.85 -9.48 9.36
C HIS A 404 -19.20 -9.22 8.69
N VAL A 405 -19.46 -7.98 8.25
CA VAL A 405 -20.75 -7.59 7.67
C VAL A 405 -21.02 -8.33 6.35
N LEU A 406 -20.02 -8.52 5.50
CA LEU A 406 -20.16 -9.20 4.21
C LEU A 406 -20.11 -10.74 4.29
N GLY A 407 -19.57 -11.29 5.37
CA GLY A 407 -19.38 -12.72 5.58
C GLY A 407 -18.11 -13.27 4.91
N THR A 408 -17.32 -14.04 5.65
CA THR A 408 -16.04 -14.60 5.17
C THR A 408 -16.25 -15.68 4.10
N THR A 409 -15.96 -15.36 2.84
CA THR A 409 -15.56 -16.38 1.84
C THR A 409 -14.11 -16.16 1.43
N LYS A 410 -13.46 -17.21 0.91
CA LYS A 410 -12.00 -17.22 0.62
C LYS A 410 -11.54 -16.17 -0.42
N ASN A 411 -12.48 -15.54 -1.11
CA ASN A 411 -12.31 -14.30 -1.88
C ASN A 411 -13.15 -13.25 -1.15
N SER A 412 -12.60 -12.09 -0.74
CA SER A 412 -13.42 -11.14 0.04
C SER A 412 -14.64 -10.71 -0.81
N PRO A 413 -15.89 -10.91 -0.33
CA PRO A 413 -17.07 -10.51 -1.11
C PRO A 413 -17.08 -9.00 -1.45
N SER A 414 -16.46 -8.18 -0.60
CA SER A 414 -16.19 -6.76 -0.85
C SER A 414 -15.42 -6.53 -2.14
N GLU A 415 -14.37 -7.31 -2.41
CA GLU A 415 -13.56 -7.11 -3.63
C GLU A 415 -14.30 -7.46 -4.90
N ALA A 416 -15.16 -8.49 -4.86
CA ALA A 416 -15.99 -8.84 -6.01
C ALA A 416 -17.01 -7.72 -6.29
N LEU A 417 -17.68 -7.23 -5.23
CA LEU A 417 -18.63 -6.12 -5.32
C LEU A 417 -17.96 -4.84 -5.82
N PHE A 418 -16.79 -4.48 -5.27
CA PHE A 418 -16.03 -3.30 -5.68
C PHE A 418 -15.57 -3.40 -7.14
N LYS A 419 -15.10 -4.58 -7.58
CA LYS A 419 -14.73 -4.80 -9.00
C LYS A 419 -15.94 -4.69 -9.93
N ARG A 420 -17.11 -5.17 -9.50
CA ARG A 420 -18.38 -5.01 -10.25
C ARG A 420 -18.70 -3.53 -10.40
N PHE A 421 -18.69 -2.80 -9.29
CA PHE A 421 -18.92 -1.36 -9.26
C PHE A 421 -17.94 -0.57 -10.14
N GLN A 422 -16.63 -0.90 -10.11
CA GLN A 422 -15.64 -0.29 -11.01
C GLN A 422 -15.95 -0.50 -12.49
N LYS A 423 -16.40 -1.72 -12.84
CA LYS A 423 -16.68 -2.09 -14.23
C LYS A 423 -17.93 -1.39 -14.77
N GLU A 424 -18.94 -1.23 -13.92
CA GLU A 424 -20.22 -0.61 -14.27
C GLU A 424 -20.20 0.92 -14.15
N TRP A 425 -19.11 1.51 -13.63
CA TRP A 425 -18.98 2.94 -13.34
C TRP A 425 -19.42 3.86 -14.49
N ASP A 426 -18.94 3.58 -15.70
CA ASP A 426 -19.20 4.42 -16.88
C ASP A 426 -20.67 4.32 -17.34
N SER A 427 -21.44 3.34 -16.83
CA SER A 427 -22.88 3.15 -17.08
C SER A 427 -23.79 3.71 -15.98
N ILE A 428 -23.24 4.11 -14.83
CA ILE A 428 -24.02 4.64 -13.69
C ILE A 428 -24.18 6.16 -13.84
N GLN A 429 -25.41 6.67 -13.74
CA GLN A 429 -25.68 8.11 -13.75
C GLN A 429 -25.28 8.75 -12.41
N GLN A 430 -24.44 9.79 -12.43
CA GLN A 430 -23.77 10.36 -11.25
C GLN A 430 -24.40 11.67 -10.74
N ASP A 431 -25.63 11.98 -11.15
CA ASP A 431 -26.32 13.26 -10.97
C ASP A 431 -27.18 13.37 -9.69
N THR A 432 -27.51 12.25 -9.03
CA THR A 432 -28.30 12.24 -7.78
C THR A 432 -27.67 11.33 -6.73
N ALA A 433 -27.72 11.77 -5.48
CA ALA A 433 -27.14 11.10 -4.33
C ALA A 433 -28.22 10.81 -3.28
N ASN A 434 -28.31 9.55 -2.83
CA ASN A 434 -29.26 9.13 -1.81
C ASN A 434 -28.73 9.44 -0.41
N VAL A 435 -29.45 10.25 0.35
CA VAL A 435 -29.12 10.61 1.74
C VAL A 435 -29.73 9.58 2.69
N ALA A 436 -29.00 9.16 3.72
CA ALA A 436 -29.51 8.24 4.73
C ALA A 436 -30.21 8.98 5.88
N GLU A 437 -31.34 8.44 6.36
CA GLU A 437 -32.02 8.88 7.58
C GLU A 437 -31.55 8.01 8.77
N GLU A 438 -30.37 8.24 9.37
CA GLU A 438 -29.95 7.46 10.56
C GLU A 438 -28.90 8.19 11.45
N ILE A 439 -29.03 8.00 12.78
CA ILE A 439 -28.25 8.54 13.92
C ILE A 439 -28.02 10.07 13.94
N GLN A 440 -29.09 10.83 14.20
CA GLN A 440 -29.13 12.28 14.07
C GLN A 440 -28.02 13.06 14.83
N ILE A 441 -27.74 12.74 16.09
CA ILE A 441 -26.85 13.58 16.93
C ILE A 441 -25.38 13.46 16.50
N GLN A 442 -24.90 12.23 16.29
CA GLN A 442 -23.51 12.00 15.88
C GLN A 442 -23.29 12.43 14.44
N ALA A 443 -24.26 12.15 13.55
CA ALA A 443 -24.26 12.63 12.18
C ALA A 443 -24.11 14.16 12.11
N ASN A 444 -24.92 14.90 12.87
CA ASN A 444 -24.85 16.37 12.89
C ASN A 444 -23.46 16.88 13.30
N SER A 445 -22.84 16.28 14.33
CA SER A 445 -21.51 16.68 14.78
C SER A 445 -20.42 16.42 13.73
N VAL A 446 -20.54 15.33 12.96
CA VAL A 446 -19.61 15.00 11.88
C VAL A 446 -19.83 15.92 10.67
N VAL A 447 -21.08 16.26 10.35
CA VAL A 447 -21.42 17.22 9.29
C VAL A 447 -20.88 18.60 9.63
N GLU A 448 -21.13 19.13 10.84
CA GLU A 448 -20.62 20.44 11.27
C GLU A 448 -19.08 20.49 11.19
N TRP A 449 -18.42 19.46 11.73
CA TRP A 449 -16.97 19.34 11.64
C TRP A 449 -16.49 19.28 10.18
N GLY A 450 -17.17 18.50 9.34
CA GLY A 450 -16.77 18.29 7.96
C GLY A 450 -16.98 19.52 7.08
N MET A 451 -18.09 20.23 7.25
CA MET A 451 -18.36 21.49 6.58
C MET A 451 -17.30 22.54 6.93
N ASN A 452 -16.97 22.69 8.22
CA ASN A 452 -15.88 23.58 8.66
C ASN A 452 -14.52 23.17 8.06
N CYS A 453 -14.25 21.86 7.90
CA CYS A 453 -13.03 21.41 7.24
C CYS A 453 -12.99 21.74 5.74
N LEU A 454 -14.14 21.64 5.05
CA LEU A 454 -14.28 21.98 3.63
C LEU A 454 -14.13 23.49 3.40
N GLU A 455 -14.76 24.31 4.24
CA GLU A 455 -14.66 25.79 4.18
C GLU A 455 -13.22 26.28 4.39
N ASN A 456 -12.47 25.63 5.28
CA ASN A 456 -11.07 25.97 5.57
C ASN A 456 -10.05 25.25 4.67
N GLU A 457 -10.49 24.48 3.66
CA GLU A 457 -9.63 23.68 2.78
C GLU A 457 -8.60 22.81 3.55
N THR A 458 -9.04 22.23 4.67
CA THR A 458 -8.15 21.59 5.66
C THR A 458 -7.38 20.39 5.08
N PHE A 459 -7.97 19.70 4.11
CA PHE A 459 -7.41 18.50 3.48
C PHE A 459 -6.98 18.79 2.04
N PRO A 460 -5.71 19.17 1.79
CA PRO A 460 -5.20 19.40 0.44
C PRO A 460 -4.98 18.11 -0.36
N ARG A 461 -5.03 16.95 0.31
CA ARG A 461 -4.90 15.64 -0.33
C ARG A 461 -6.26 15.23 -0.87
N GLU A 462 -6.33 15.06 -2.19
CA GLU A 462 -7.58 14.88 -2.93
C GLU A 462 -8.43 13.66 -2.52
N ASP A 463 -7.81 12.54 -2.13
CA ASP A 463 -8.52 11.34 -1.65
C ASP A 463 -9.09 11.51 -0.23
N TYR A 464 -8.42 12.26 0.65
CA TYR A 464 -8.96 12.65 1.96
C TYR A 464 -10.11 13.62 1.82
N ARG A 465 -9.97 14.59 0.92
CA ARG A 465 -11.04 15.52 0.56
C ARG A 465 -12.25 14.77 0.01
N GLU A 466 -12.05 13.82 -0.89
CA GLU A 466 -13.14 12.98 -1.41
C GLU A 466 -13.85 12.20 -0.30
N LEU A 467 -13.11 11.55 0.62
CA LEU A 467 -13.72 10.84 1.75
C LEU A 467 -14.57 11.79 2.61
N LEU A 468 -14.09 13.02 2.83
CA LEU A 468 -14.82 14.04 3.58
C LEU A 468 -16.09 14.49 2.84
N GLU A 469 -15.98 14.82 1.55
CA GLU A 469 -17.09 15.24 0.70
C GLU A 469 -18.19 14.16 0.65
N LEU A 470 -17.81 12.89 0.43
CA LEU A 470 -18.74 11.75 0.45
C LEU A 470 -19.39 11.55 1.81
N THR A 471 -18.64 11.74 2.90
CA THR A 471 -19.17 11.61 4.27
C THR A 471 -20.20 12.70 4.56
N VAL A 472 -19.88 13.97 4.25
CA VAL A 472 -20.79 15.11 4.44
C VAL A 472 -22.05 14.93 3.60
N LEU A 473 -21.91 14.55 2.32
CA LEU A 473 -23.04 14.33 1.42
C LEU A 473 -23.94 13.19 1.89
N PHE A 474 -23.35 12.06 2.30
CA PHE A 474 -24.10 10.90 2.81
C PHE A 474 -24.94 11.23 4.05
N LEU A 475 -24.42 12.10 4.93
CA LEU A 475 -25.11 12.55 6.14
C LEU A 475 -26.06 13.74 5.91
N GLY A 476 -26.30 14.14 4.66
CA GLY A 476 -27.25 15.19 4.28
C GLY A 476 -26.70 16.63 4.32
N GLY A 477 -25.39 16.80 4.45
CA GLY A 477 -24.71 18.08 4.30
C GLY A 477 -24.60 18.53 2.83
N SER A 478 -24.34 19.81 2.62
CA SER A 478 -24.23 20.41 1.28
C SER A 478 -22.77 20.55 0.84
N VAL A 479 -22.42 19.95 -0.30
CA VAL A 479 -21.08 20.08 -0.90
C VAL A 479 -21.21 20.71 -2.27
N PHE A 480 -20.55 21.85 -2.50
CA PHE A 480 -20.57 22.53 -3.80
C PHE A 480 -19.22 23.17 -4.15
N PRO A 481 -18.71 23.03 -5.39
CA PRO A 481 -19.18 22.09 -6.42
C PRO A 481 -18.82 20.64 -6.04
N PHE A 482 -19.71 19.69 -6.33
CA PHE A 482 -19.46 18.27 -6.10
C PHE A 482 -19.60 17.47 -7.39
N SER A 483 -18.68 16.54 -7.61
CA SER A 483 -18.76 15.54 -8.67
C SER A 483 -18.16 14.24 -8.15
N PHE A 484 -18.85 13.13 -8.38
CA PHE A 484 -18.29 11.83 -8.06
C PHE A 484 -17.02 11.57 -8.87
N ARG A 485 -15.95 11.13 -8.19
CA ARG A 485 -14.70 10.74 -8.87
C ARG A 485 -14.77 9.27 -9.25
N LYS A 486 -14.06 8.89 -10.32
CA LYS A 486 -13.94 7.49 -10.72
C LYS A 486 -13.37 6.64 -9.58
N PRO A 487 -13.93 5.46 -9.26
CA PRO A 487 -13.42 4.60 -8.20
C PRO A 487 -11.96 4.21 -8.45
N GLY A 488 -11.08 4.58 -7.52
CA GLY A 488 -9.64 4.31 -7.60
C GLY A 488 -9.30 2.82 -7.55
N ALA A 489 -8.04 2.47 -7.83
CA ALA A 489 -7.58 1.09 -7.86
C ALA A 489 -7.80 0.35 -6.52
N ASN A 490 -8.55 -0.76 -6.57
CA ASN A 490 -8.76 -1.64 -5.42
C ASN A 490 -7.56 -2.60 -5.23
N HIS A 491 -6.74 -2.35 -4.21
CA HIS A 491 -5.73 -3.27 -3.72
C HIS A 491 -5.91 -3.46 -2.21
N HIS A 492 -5.66 -4.66 -1.69
CA HIS A 492 -5.76 -5.01 -0.25
C HIS A 492 -4.95 -4.10 0.71
N ALA A 493 -4.12 -3.20 0.22
CA ALA A 493 -3.23 -2.32 0.98
C ALA A 493 -3.65 -0.84 0.94
N ARG A 494 -4.85 -0.50 0.45
CA ARG A 494 -5.37 0.88 0.41
C ARG A 494 -6.78 0.93 0.99
N PHE A 495 -6.90 0.82 2.31
CA PHE A 495 -8.19 0.61 2.96
C PHE A 495 -9.12 1.83 2.92
N MET A 496 -8.60 3.04 2.66
CA MET A 496 -9.44 4.17 2.25
C MET A 496 -10.35 3.88 1.05
N ALA A 497 -9.96 2.93 0.18
CA ALA A 497 -10.82 2.46 -0.89
C ALA A 497 -12.10 1.83 -0.32
N HIS A 498 -12.06 1.08 0.78
CA HIS A 498 -13.29 0.55 1.38
C HIS A 498 -14.24 1.69 1.75
N SER A 499 -13.75 2.69 2.48
CA SER A 499 -14.57 3.81 2.94
C SER A 499 -15.20 4.58 1.79
N THR A 500 -14.42 4.94 0.77
CA THR A 500 -14.92 5.67 -0.40
C THR A 500 -15.86 4.81 -1.26
N TYR A 501 -15.61 3.51 -1.41
CA TYR A 501 -16.48 2.63 -2.18
C TYR A 501 -17.83 2.42 -1.53
N TYR A 502 -17.89 2.12 -0.22
CA TYR A 502 -19.17 1.92 0.45
C TYR A 502 -20.05 3.16 0.36
N LEU A 503 -19.48 4.33 0.66
CA LEU A 503 -20.22 5.60 0.56
C LEU A 503 -20.73 5.85 -0.87
N LYS A 504 -19.89 5.66 -1.90
CA LYS A 504 -20.33 5.80 -3.30
C LYS A 504 -21.44 4.83 -3.67
N MET A 505 -21.28 3.55 -3.35
CA MET A 505 -22.28 2.53 -3.67
C MET A 505 -23.61 2.80 -2.96
N GLN A 506 -23.58 3.31 -1.73
CA GLN A 506 -24.78 3.68 -0.99
C GLN A 506 -25.44 4.93 -1.56
N LEU A 507 -24.67 5.97 -1.87
CA LEU A 507 -25.18 7.20 -2.49
C LEU A 507 -25.77 6.94 -3.89
N LEU A 508 -25.24 5.95 -4.61
CA LEU A 508 -25.68 5.54 -5.95
C LEU A 508 -26.53 4.25 -5.92
N SER A 509 -27.12 3.90 -4.78
CA SER A 509 -27.77 2.60 -4.58
C SER A 509 -28.98 2.36 -5.48
N GLU A 510 -29.68 3.41 -5.91
CA GLU A 510 -30.80 3.31 -6.86
C GLU A 510 -30.36 3.00 -8.29
N LYS A 511 -29.08 3.25 -8.61
CA LYS A 511 -28.54 3.18 -9.98
C LYS A 511 -27.52 2.07 -10.15
N PHE A 512 -27.05 1.49 -9.05
CA PHE A 512 -26.17 0.33 -9.05
C PHE A 512 -26.94 -0.88 -8.54
N GLU A 513 -27.14 -1.88 -9.40
CA GLU A 513 -27.88 -3.08 -9.05
C GLU A 513 -27.14 -3.88 -7.96
N MET A 514 -27.81 -4.02 -6.82
CA MET A 514 -27.34 -4.79 -5.67
C MET A 514 -28.41 -5.77 -5.23
N THR A 515 -27.99 -6.97 -4.83
CA THR A 515 -28.89 -7.90 -4.13
C THR A 515 -29.31 -7.28 -2.79
N THR A 516 -30.45 -7.70 -2.24
CA THR A 516 -30.92 -7.22 -0.93
C THR A 516 -29.87 -7.34 0.17
N LYS A 517 -29.08 -8.43 0.16
CA LYS A 517 -28.00 -8.67 1.12
C LYS A 517 -26.81 -7.72 0.89
N GLU A 518 -26.43 -7.46 -0.37
CA GLU A 518 -25.38 -6.50 -0.70
C GLU A 518 -25.79 -5.09 -0.28
N ALA A 519 -27.01 -4.66 -0.63
CA ALA A 519 -27.54 -3.36 -0.26
C ALA A 519 -27.58 -3.17 1.26
N GLU A 520 -28.05 -4.17 2.02
CA GLU A 520 -28.03 -4.14 3.48
C GLU A 520 -26.61 -4.00 4.03
N SER A 521 -25.66 -4.78 3.49
CA SER A 521 -24.25 -4.74 3.91
C SER A 521 -23.60 -3.38 3.61
N VAL A 522 -23.87 -2.83 2.43
CA VAL A 522 -23.37 -1.52 1.99
C VAL A 522 -23.94 -0.40 2.86
N ARG A 523 -25.24 -0.45 3.19
CA ARG A 523 -25.87 0.51 4.11
C ARG A 523 -25.25 0.47 5.50
N ARG A 524 -25.11 -0.73 6.08
CA ARG A 524 -24.48 -0.93 7.41
C ARG A 524 -23.06 -0.37 7.45
N MET A 525 -22.25 -0.71 6.43
CA MET A 525 -20.87 -0.22 6.33
C MET A 525 -20.79 1.28 6.11
N SER A 526 -21.61 1.86 5.23
CA SER A 526 -21.62 3.30 4.95
C SER A 526 -21.98 4.11 6.20
N THR A 527 -22.95 3.62 6.98
CA THR A 527 -23.33 4.22 8.27
C THR A 527 -22.20 4.17 9.29
N PHE A 528 -21.58 2.99 9.46
CA PHE A 528 -20.40 2.84 10.31
C PHE A 528 -19.27 3.79 9.89
N ILE A 529 -19.01 3.89 8.58
CA ILE A 529 -17.94 4.70 8.03
C ILE A 529 -18.21 6.18 8.28
N ALA A 530 -19.37 6.68 7.84
CA ALA A 530 -19.68 8.09 7.90
C ALA A 530 -19.80 8.63 9.33
N VAL A 531 -20.50 7.91 10.21
CA VAL A 531 -20.81 8.40 11.56
C VAL A 531 -19.63 8.20 12.52
N LEU A 532 -18.87 7.11 12.37
CA LEU A 532 -17.87 6.71 13.37
C LEU A 532 -16.44 6.83 12.86
N HIS A 533 -16.17 6.34 11.65
CA HIS A 533 -14.80 6.13 11.17
C HIS A 533 -14.19 7.33 10.46
N SER A 534 -14.87 7.97 9.51
CA SER A 534 -14.28 8.96 8.61
C SER A 534 -13.59 10.09 9.36
N ALA A 535 -14.25 10.68 10.36
CA ALA A 535 -13.69 11.75 11.17
C ALA A 535 -12.46 11.28 11.98
N ALA A 536 -12.54 10.10 12.59
CA ALA A 536 -11.42 9.54 13.36
C ALA A 536 -10.22 9.23 12.45
N PHE A 537 -10.46 8.60 11.29
CA PHE A 537 -9.42 8.28 10.32
C PHE A 537 -8.71 9.53 9.80
N LEU A 538 -9.47 10.53 9.32
CA LEU A 538 -8.91 11.76 8.75
C LEU A 538 -8.10 12.57 9.77
N ARG A 539 -8.44 12.46 11.05
CA ARG A 539 -7.75 13.14 12.15
C ARG A 539 -6.60 12.33 12.76
N SER A 540 -6.42 11.07 12.37
CA SER A 540 -5.43 10.17 12.98
C SER A 540 -3.97 10.61 12.80
N ARG A 541 -3.67 11.52 11.87
CA ARG A 541 -2.33 12.13 11.74
C ARG A 541 -1.96 13.07 12.88
N LEU A 542 -2.94 13.55 13.65
CA LEU A 542 -2.73 14.54 14.71
C LEU A 542 -2.32 13.85 16.02
N CYS A 543 -1.05 14.03 16.41
CA CYS A 543 -0.49 13.36 17.59
C CYS A 543 -1.10 13.82 18.92
N SER A 544 -1.37 15.12 19.09
CA SER A 544 -1.90 15.68 20.35
C SER A 544 -3.27 15.10 20.72
N ILE A 545 -4.13 14.86 19.74
CA ILE A 545 -5.50 14.38 19.97
C ILE A 545 -5.58 12.85 20.04
N ALA A 546 -4.55 12.13 19.59
CA ALA A 546 -4.63 10.69 19.35
C ALA A 546 -5.14 9.88 20.57
N PRO A 547 -4.68 10.14 21.82
CA PRO A 547 -5.19 9.41 22.98
C PRO A 547 -6.67 9.66 23.26
N ALA A 548 -7.10 10.92 23.17
CA ALA A 548 -8.49 11.30 23.39
C ALA A 548 -9.39 10.74 22.28
N GLN A 549 -8.91 10.76 21.04
CA GLN A 549 -9.63 10.24 19.90
C GLN A 549 -9.83 8.73 20.00
N ASP A 550 -8.82 7.95 20.38
CA ASP A 550 -8.94 6.50 20.53
C ASP A 550 -9.93 6.13 21.63
N LEU A 551 -9.89 6.86 22.76
CA LEU A 551 -10.86 6.66 23.85
C LEU A 551 -12.28 7.05 23.42
N LYS A 552 -12.43 8.17 22.69
CA LYS A 552 -13.71 8.61 22.12
C LYS A 552 -14.25 7.56 21.16
N TYR A 553 -13.42 7.06 20.24
CA TYR A 553 -13.80 6.04 19.27
C TYR A 553 -14.30 4.77 19.94
N LEU A 554 -13.60 4.29 20.98
CA LEU A 554 -14.06 3.16 21.79
C LEU A 554 -15.38 3.46 22.52
N SER A 555 -15.56 4.68 23.05
CA SER A 555 -16.81 5.10 23.69
C SER A 555 -17.99 5.15 22.71
N LEU A 556 -17.75 5.55 21.46
CA LEU A 556 -18.77 5.58 20.41
C LEU A 556 -19.25 4.17 20.04
N MET A 557 -18.36 3.17 20.09
CA MET A 557 -18.76 1.77 19.86
C MET A 557 -19.78 1.27 20.89
N LYS A 558 -19.79 1.82 22.10
CA LYS A 558 -20.81 1.49 23.10
C LYS A 558 -22.20 1.95 22.65
N PHE A 559 -22.30 3.15 22.09
CA PHE A 559 -23.56 3.63 21.51
C PHE A 559 -23.92 2.81 20.28
N TYR A 560 -22.94 2.47 19.44
CA TYR A 560 -23.19 1.67 18.25
C TYR A 560 -23.67 0.23 18.53
N LEU A 561 -23.52 -0.28 19.77
CA LEU A 561 -24.11 -1.56 20.16
C LEU A 561 -25.65 -1.56 20.05
N THR A 562 -26.32 -0.41 20.17
CA THR A 562 -27.78 -0.32 20.02
C THR A 562 -28.23 -0.42 18.57
N GLU A 563 -27.37 0.01 17.64
CA GLU A 563 -27.67 0.08 16.21
C GLU A 563 -27.24 -1.19 15.48
N ASP A 564 -26.01 -1.68 15.73
CA ASP A 564 -25.50 -2.91 15.16
C ASP A 564 -24.58 -3.62 16.16
N GLU A 565 -25.21 -4.39 17.05
CA GLU A 565 -24.53 -5.14 18.10
C GLU A 565 -23.39 -6.01 17.56
N SER A 566 -23.60 -6.65 16.40
CA SER A 566 -22.66 -7.60 15.82
C SER A 566 -21.39 -6.91 15.31
N ALA A 567 -21.55 -5.79 14.57
CA ALA A 567 -20.45 -5.00 14.06
C ALA A 567 -19.70 -4.29 15.19
N ALA A 568 -20.43 -3.71 16.15
CA ALA A 568 -19.86 -3.03 17.31
C ALA A 568 -18.98 -3.98 18.15
N LYS A 569 -19.41 -5.21 18.40
CA LYS A 569 -18.58 -6.23 19.11
C LYS A 569 -17.28 -6.52 18.39
N ILE A 570 -17.30 -6.61 17.05
CA ILE A 570 -16.10 -6.83 16.24
C ILE A 570 -15.16 -5.62 16.29
N ALA A 571 -15.71 -4.40 16.17
CA ALA A 571 -14.95 -3.17 16.30
C ALA A 571 -14.29 -3.05 17.69
N ILE A 572 -15.05 -3.26 18.77
CA ILE A 572 -14.53 -3.23 20.16
C ILE A 572 -13.40 -4.24 20.33
N LYS A 573 -13.61 -5.49 19.88
CA LYS A 573 -12.56 -6.52 19.94
C LYS A 573 -11.30 -6.08 19.19
N SER A 574 -11.46 -5.42 18.04
CA SER A 574 -10.34 -4.91 17.26
C SER A 574 -9.61 -3.76 17.96
N ILE A 575 -10.34 -2.79 18.52
CA ILE A 575 -9.77 -1.63 19.23
C ILE A 575 -9.01 -2.08 20.49
N MET A 576 -9.56 -3.03 21.25
CA MET A 576 -8.92 -3.58 22.45
C MET A 576 -7.57 -4.26 22.18
N LEU A 577 -7.28 -4.63 20.93
CA LEU A 577 -5.98 -5.17 20.50
C LEU A 577 -4.99 -4.08 20.05
N HIS A 578 -5.40 -2.81 19.99
CA HIS A 578 -4.64 -1.70 19.42
C HIS A 578 -4.68 -0.44 20.31
N LEU A 579 -4.59 -0.58 21.63
CA LEU A 579 -4.66 0.54 22.59
C LEU A 579 -3.35 1.35 22.71
N TRP A 580 -2.63 1.54 21.60
CA TRP A 580 -1.27 2.09 21.60
C TRP A 580 -1.20 3.51 22.17
N TYR A 581 -2.09 4.42 21.76
CA TYR A 581 -2.08 5.82 22.21
C TYR A 581 -2.70 6.03 23.60
N ILE A 582 -3.28 4.98 24.20
CA ILE A 582 -3.84 5.01 25.57
C ILE A 582 -2.85 4.40 26.58
N THR A 583 -1.66 3.99 26.14
CA THR A 583 -0.57 3.55 27.03
C THR A 583 -0.05 4.68 27.91
N GLU A 584 0.59 4.35 29.05
CA GLU A 584 1.18 5.35 29.95
C GLU A 584 2.13 6.29 29.20
N GLU A 585 2.92 5.75 28.27
CA GLU A 585 3.93 6.48 27.51
C GLU A 585 3.34 7.52 26.53
N LEU A 586 2.16 7.26 25.96
CA LEU A 586 1.59 8.08 24.88
C LEU A 586 0.36 8.89 25.29
N VAL A 587 -0.34 8.51 26.37
CA VAL A 587 -1.54 9.23 26.83
C VAL A 587 -1.24 10.70 27.19
N ILE A 588 0.02 11.01 27.51
CA ILE A 588 0.48 12.37 27.81
C ILE A 588 0.29 13.35 26.64
N PHE A 589 0.13 12.89 25.40
CA PHE A 589 -0.08 13.78 24.27
C PHE A 589 -1.39 14.56 24.39
N ALA A 590 -2.40 13.99 25.05
CA ALA A 590 -3.69 14.63 25.31
C ALA A 590 -3.58 15.87 26.22
N ILE A 591 -2.49 16.07 26.95
CA ILE A 591 -2.24 17.33 27.68
C ILE A 591 -2.17 18.52 26.70
N PHE A 592 -1.70 18.29 25.47
CA PHE A 592 -1.56 19.28 24.41
C PHE A 592 -2.76 19.30 23.45
N ASP A 593 -3.81 18.53 23.73
CA ASP A 593 -5.06 18.58 22.99
C ASP A 593 -5.87 19.80 23.44
N LYS A 594 -5.98 20.81 22.57
CA LYS A 594 -6.75 22.04 22.84
C LYS A 594 -8.26 21.83 22.72
N GLU A 595 -8.72 20.68 22.24
CA GLU A 595 -10.16 20.35 22.17
C GLU A 595 -10.67 19.71 23.48
N LEU A 596 -9.77 19.25 24.34
CA LEU A 596 -10.16 18.79 25.68
C LEU A 596 -10.41 19.96 26.62
N ALA A 597 -11.37 19.76 27.53
CA ALA A 597 -11.62 20.71 28.61
C ALA A 597 -10.36 20.95 29.44
N ASP A 598 -10.11 22.21 29.78
CA ASP A 598 -8.93 22.64 30.51
C ASP A 598 -8.76 21.89 31.85
N GLU A 599 -9.87 21.63 32.55
CA GLU A 599 -9.87 20.85 33.80
C GLU A 599 -9.30 19.44 33.61
N VAL A 600 -9.64 18.75 32.51
CA VAL A 600 -9.15 17.39 32.24
C VAL A 600 -7.64 17.42 32.03
N ARG A 601 -7.16 18.36 31.22
CA ARG A 601 -5.74 18.52 30.90
C ARG A 601 -4.93 18.89 32.14
N GLU A 602 -5.45 19.77 32.98
CA GLU A 602 -4.82 20.14 34.25
C GLU A 602 -4.79 18.94 35.22
N ASN A 603 -5.88 18.18 35.33
CA ASN A 603 -5.93 16.98 36.15
C ASN A 603 -4.94 15.89 35.68
N MET A 604 -4.71 15.76 34.37
CA MET A 604 -3.67 14.87 33.85
C MET A 604 -2.27 15.30 34.31
N VAL A 605 -1.97 16.60 34.29
CA VAL A 605 -0.70 17.14 34.79
C VAL A 605 -0.56 16.95 36.29
N ARG A 606 -1.60 17.27 37.08
CA ARG A 606 -1.61 17.01 38.54
C ARG A 606 -1.35 15.54 38.84
N LYS A 607 -1.97 14.64 38.07
CA LYS A 607 -1.76 13.20 38.21
C LYS A 607 -0.34 12.78 37.85
N LEU A 608 0.24 13.36 36.80
CA LEU A 608 1.63 13.11 36.40
C LEU A 608 2.61 13.55 37.49
N LEU A 609 2.44 14.76 38.03
CA LEU A 609 3.26 15.30 39.11
C LEU A 609 3.15 14.49 40.40
N SER A 610 2.01 13.82 40.64
CA SER A 610 1.85 12.91 41.77
C SER A 610 2.57 11.56 41.60
N ARG A 611 3.19 11.29 40.44
CA ARG A 611 3.95 10.06 40.18
C ARG A 611 5.44 10.34 40.27
N ASN A 612 6.17 9.45 40.96
CA ASN A 612 7.62 9.49 41.00
C ASN A 612 8.18 9.42 39.57
N ARG A 613 9.05 10.37 39.23
CA ARG A 613 9.79 10.40 37.96
C ARG A 613 10.86 9.31 37.97
N PRO A 614 10.73 8.24 37.15
CA PRO A 614 11.76 7.20 37.11
C PRO A 614 13.08 7.75 36.56
N LEU A 615 14.20 7.34 37.17
CA LEU A 615 15.55 7.67 36.66
C LEU A 615 15.94 6.80 35.46
N HIS A 616 15.37 5.61 35.35
CA HIS A 616 15.64 4.66 34.30
C HIS A 616 14.33 4.08 33.74
N PHE A 617 14.27 3.92 32.43
CA PHE A 617 13.16 3.31 31.72
C PHE A 617 13.66 2.08 30.98
N GLU A 618 13.24 0.91 31.43
CA GLU A 618 13.56 -0.35 30.75
C GLU A 618 12.92 -0.37 29.36
N ALA A 619 13.72 -0.78 28.36
CA ALA A 619 13.30 -1.09 27.01
C ALA A 619 12.31 -2.26 27.02
N ARG A 620 11.07 -2.00 26.59
CA ARG A 620 10.02 -3.01 26.51
C ARG A 620 8.89 -2.53 25.62
N LYS A 621 8.22 -3.50 24.98
CA LYS A 621 6.90 -3.27 24.36
C LYS A 621 5.94 -2.64 25.39
N PRO A 622 5.23 -1.54 25.04
CA PRO A 622 4.25 -0.92 25.91
C PRO A 622 3.19 -1.90 26.39
N VAL A 623 2.72 -1.69 27.61
CA VAL A 623 1.67 -2.50 28.22
C VAL A 623 0.35 -1.78 28.04
N PHE A 624 -0.60 -2.41 27.35
CA PHE A 624 -1.92 -1.84 27.19
C PHE A 624 -2.68 -1.79 28.51
N PRO A 625 -3.43 -0.70 28.77
CA PRO A 625 -4.25 -0.59 29.96
C PRO A 625 -5.39 -1.62 29.92
N LYS A 626 -5.82 -2.07 31.10
CA LYS A 626 -7.02 -2.89 31.26
C LYS A 626 -8.23 -1.95 31.28
N ILE A 627 -9.01 -1.96 30.21
CA ILE A 627 -10.21 -1.13 30.04
C ILE A 627 -11.43 -2.05 30.00
N ASN A 628 -12.50 -1.66 30.69
CA ASN A 628 -13.82 -2.26 30.48
C ASN A 628 -14.53 -1.49 29.34
N PRO A 629 -14.70 -2.09 28.14
CA PRO A 629 -15.28 -1.38 27.01
C PRO A 629 -16.76 -0.99 27.21
N MET A 630 -17.44 -1.58 28.20
CA MET A 630 -18.85 -1.24 28.50
C MET A 630 -18.99 -0.05 29.46
N ALA A 631 -17.92 0.33 30.15
CA ALA A 631 -17.89 1.36 31.18
C ALA A 631 -16.74 2.34 30.92
N ILE A 632 -16.87 3.10 29.84
CA ILE A 632 -15.92 4.13 29.44
C ILE A 632 -16.40 5.48 29.93
N ASP A 633 -15.53 6.17 30.65
CA ASP A 633 -15.73 7.55 31.10
C ASP A 633 -14.89 8.47 30.22
N TYR A 634 -15.45 8.87 29.07
CA TYR A 634 -14.77 9.79 28.16
C TYR A 634 -15.17 11.24 28.47
N PRO A 635 -14.21 12.20 28.57
CA PRO A 635 -12.76 12.03 28.44
C PRO A 635 -12.00 11.76 29.76
N ASN A 636 -12.65 11.79 30.92
CA ASN A 636 -11.99 11.80 32.24
C ASN A 636 -11.11 10.57 32.51
N GLN A 637 -11.44 9.42 31.93
CA GLN A 637 -10.68 8.18 32.09
C GLN A 637 -9.24 8.29 31.56
N LEU A 638 -8.92 9.27 30.69
CA LEU A 638 -7.54 9.58 30.28
C LEU A 638 -6.62 9.80 31.49
N ILE A 639 -7.12 10.44 32.55
CA ILE A 639 -6.37 10.70 33.79
C ILE A 639 -5.96 9.39 34.47
N SER A 640 -6.79 8.35 34.36
CA SER A 640 -6.54 7.05 34.99
C SER A 640 -5.37 6.28 34.36
N PHE A 641 -5.04 6.59 33.11
CA PHE A 641 -3.94 5.95 32.37
C PHE A 641 -2.58 6.60 32.63
N ILE A 642 -2.53 7.70 33.38
CA ILE A 642 -1.27 8.35 33.78
C ILE A 642 -0.57 7.53 34.86
N GLY A 643 0.62 7.04 34.54
CA GLY A 643 1.47 6.22 35.40
C GLY A 643 2.94 6.65 35.37
N PRO A 644 3.84 5.93 36.06
CA PRO A 644 5.25 6.28 36.12
C PRO A 644 5.93 6.38 34.75
N ARG A 645 5.48 5.61 33.75
CA ARG A 645 6.07 5.63 32.41
C ARG A 645 5.61 6.80 31.54
N SER A 646 4.61 7.56 31.98
CA SER A 646 4.23 8.83 31.36
C SER A 646 5.35 9.88 31.36
N TRP A 647 6.34 9.73 32.26
CA TRP A 647 7.55 10.55 32.28
C TRP A 647 8.54 10.24 31.15
N LEU A 648 8.38 9.13 30.42
CA LEU A 648 9.32 8.71 29.37
C LEU A 648 9.45 9.76 28.27
N PHE A 649 8.32 10.31 27.80
CA PHE A 649 8.30 11.34 26.77
C PHE A 649 9.16 12.55 27.16
N PHE A 650 8.93 13.12 28.35
CA PHE A 650 9.69 14.26 28.84
C PHE A 650 11.18 13.93 29.07
N ASN A 651 11.50 12.70 29.49
CA ASN A 651 12.87 12.22 29.61
C ASN A 651 13.59 12.18 28.24
N LEU A 652 12.91 11.71 27.19
CA LEU A 652 13.45 11.63 25.84
C LEU A 652 13.70 13.01 25.21
N LEU A 653 12.94 14.03 25.61
CA LEU A 653 13.15 15.40 25.14
C LEU A 653 14.41 16.06 25.72
N LYS A 654 15.01 15.50 26.78
CA LYS A 654 16.22 16.03 27.45
C LYS A 654 16.12 17.53 27.80
N LEU A 655 14.93 17.97 28.21
CA LEU A 655 14.69 19.37 28.60
C LEU A 655 15.24 19.64 30.01
N ARG A 656 15.70 20.88 30.24
CA ARG A 656 16.04 21.38 31.59
C ARG A 656 14.77 21.48 32.45
N GLU A 657 14.91 21.54 33.77
CA GLU A 657 13.76 21.68 34.68
C GLU A 657 12.93 22.94 34.40
N GLU A 658 13.57 24.04 34.02
CA GLU A 658 12.95 25.28 33.54
C GLU A 658 12.07 25.08 32.28
N GLY A 659 12.17 23.95 31.59
CA GLY A 659 11.29 23.60 30.47
C GLY A 659 9.96 22.97 30.89
N LEU A 660 9.81 22.62 32.16
CA LEU A 660 8.66 21.91 32.73
C LEU A 660 7.96 22.70 33.85
N ASP A 661 8.46 23.89 34.17
CA ASP A 661 7.90 24.84 35.13
C ASP A 661 6.41 25.15 34.88
N TRP A 662 5.98 25.16 33.61
CA TRP A 662 4.58 25.30 33.22
C TRP A 662 3.64 24.27 33.84
N MET A 663 4.13 23.07 34.20
CA MET A 663 3.31 22.05 34.85
C MET A 663 2.83 22.48 36.24
N GLN A 664 3.53 23.42 36.89
CA GLN A 664 3.15 23.99 38.19
C GLN A 664 2.25 25.22 38.07
N ALA A 665 2.12 25.78 36.86
CA ALA A 665 1.31 26.95 36.61
C ALA A 665 -0.14 26.55 36.24
N PRO A 666 -1.14 27.42 36.54
CA PRO A 666 -2.49 27.24 36.03
C PRO A 666 -2.51 27.20 34.50
N ILE A 667 -3.44 26.43 33.94
CA ILE A 667 -3.57 26.21 32.49
C ILE A 667 -3.79 27.50 31.69
N THR A 668 -4.41 28.51 32.30
CA THR A 668 -4.58 29.86 31.72
C THR A 668 -3.27 30.53 31.34
N CYS A 669 -2.15 30.15 31.98
CA CYS A 669 -0.83 30.70 31.72
C CYS A 669 -0.03 29.87 30.70
N TRP A 670 -0.40 28.62 30.43
CA TRP A 670 0.43 27.69 29.64
C TRP A 670 0.81 28.23 28.26
N ASN A 671 -0.15 28.82 27.53
CA ASN A 671 0.08 29.38 26.18
C ASN A 671 1.10 30.55 26.16
N GLN A 672 1.39 31.17 27.31
CA GLN A 672 2.38 32.24 27.44
C GLN A 672 3.76 31.70 27.84
N MET A 673 3.83 30.44 28.28
CA MET A 673 5.05 29.83 28.80
C MET A 673 5.85 29.16 27.67
N LYS A 674 7.13 29.54 27.58
CA LYS A 674 8.04 29.04 26.53
C LYS A 674 8.21 27.52 26.57
N GLY A 675 8.26 26.92 27.77
CA GLY A 675 8.38 25.46 27.94
C GLY A 675 7.20 24.70 27.35
N TYR A 676 5.97 25.12 27.68
CA TYR A 676 4.75 24.53 27.15
C TYR A 676 4.67 24.65 25.63
N ASN A 677 4.84 25.87 25.08
CA ASN A 677 4.75 26.11 23.64
C ASN A 677 5.76 25.27 22.86
N LYS A 678 6.99 25.13 23.38
CA LYS A 678 8.03 24.29 22.77
C LYS A 678 7.62 22.82 22.73
N ILE A 679 7.08 22.27 23.81
CA ILE A 679 6.65 20.86 23.84
C ILE A 679 5.39 20.66 22.98
N GLU A 680 4.45 21.60 23.02
CA GLU A 680 3.26 21.58 22.17
C GLU A 680 3.65 21.54 20.68
N GLU A 681 4.58 22.39 20.25
CA GLU A 681 5.09 22.40 18.88
C GLU A 681 5.71 21.05 18.52
N ILE A 682 6.50 20.46 19.43
CA ILE A 682 7.09 19.13 19.23
C ILE A 682 5.99 18.09 19.02
N VAL A 683 5.01 17.99 19.92
CA VAL A 683 3.92 17.01 19.83
C VAL A 683 3.12 17.21 18.55
N ARG A 684 2.73 18.45 18.21
CA ARG A 684 2.00 18.74 16.97
C ARG A 684 2.79 18.43 15.70
N SER A 685 4.12 18.47 15.78
CA SER A 685 5.01 18.17 14.66
C SER A 685 5.36 16.69 14.50
N MET A 686 5.00 15.84 15.47
CA MET A 686 5.31 14.41 15.41
C MET A 686 4.51 13.71 14.32
N GLU A 687 5.23 13.01 13.44
CA GLU A 687 4.64 12.10 12.47
C GLU A 687 4.28 10.79 13.14
N ILE A 688 3.00 10.49 13.29
CA ILE A 688 2.48 9.26 13.92
C ILE A 688 1.80 8.30 12.93
N VAL A 689 1.97 8.58 11.63
CA VAL A 689 1.46 7.77 10.53
C VAL A 689 2.61 7.38 9.61
N ASN A 690 2.58 6.14 9.12
CA ASN A 690 3.68 5.53 8.38
C ASN A 690 3.62 5.76 6.86
N ASP A 691 2.72 6.64 6.38
CA ASP A 691 2.52 6.95 4.97
C ASP A 691 3.82 7.31 4.22
N CYS A 692 4.81 7.88 4.91
CA CYS A 692 6.08 8.22 4.31
C CYS A 692 6.89 6.98 3.89
N ALA A 693 6.83 5.90 4.67
CA ALA A 693 7.45 4.62 4.34
C ALA A 693 6.72 3.92 3.19
N GLU A 694 5.39 3.96 3.18
CA GLU A 694 4.60 3.46 2.04
C GLU A 694 4.92 4.22 0.75
N ARG A 695 5.08 5.55 0.81
CA ARG A 695 5.53 6.37 -0.33
C ARG A 695 6.95 6.00 -0.77
N GLY A 696 7.84 5.67 0.17
CA GLY A 696 9.17 5.13 -0.15
C GLY A 696 9.06 3.81 -0.92
N ILE A 697 8.22 2.88 -0.46
CA ILE A 697 7.96 1.61 -1.17
C ILE A 697 7.36 1.85 -2.56
N LYS A 698 6.44 2.81 -2.70
CA LYS A 698 5.89 3.22 -4.00
C LYS A 698 6.98 3.80 -4.91
N LEU A 699 7.88 4.62 -4.37
CA LEU A 699 9.02 5.19 -5.10
C LEU A 699 9.88 4.08 -5.70
N ILE A 700 10.32 3.07 -4.93
CA ILE A 700 11.08 1.98 -5.54
C ILE A 700 10.23 1.18 -6.53
N ALA A 701 8.94 0.95 -6.25
CA ALA A 701 8.08 0.19 -7.16
C ALA A 701 7.95 0.84 -8.55
N ASP A 702 7.95 2.17 -8.62
CA ASP A 702 7.84 2.95 -9.87
C ASP A 702 9.16 3.02 -10.65
N PHE A 703 10.30 2.97 -9.95
CA PHE A 703 11.63 3.18 -10.53
C PHE A 703 12.55 1.94 -10.51
N LYS A 704 12.06 0.78 -10.06
CA LYS A 704 12.82 -0.48 -9.89
C LYS A 704 13.56 -0.96 -11.12
N ASP A 705 13.09 -0.62 -12.33
CA ASP A 705 13.63 -1.12 -13.60
C ASP A 705 14.57 -0.11 -14.29
N VAL A 706 14.81 1.07 -13.69
CA VAL A 706 15.69 2.11 -14.27
C VAL A 706 17.17 1.73 -14.19
N THR A 707 17.59 1.02 -13.14
CA THR A 707 18.99 0.58 -12.99
C THR A 707 19.06 -0.85 -12.51
N LYS A 708 20.11 -1.57 -12.94
CA LYS A 708 20.41 -2.94 -12.51
C LYS A 708 21.39 -3.00 -11.33
N ASN A 709 22.06 -1.90 -11.01
CA ASN A 709 23.08 -1.83 -9.97
C ASN A 709 22.44 -1.25 -8.70
N GLU A 710 22.63 -1.94 -7.56
CA GLU A 710 21.96 -1.56 -6.32
C GLU A 710 22.39 -0.18 -5.81
N GLN A 711 23.68 0.13 -5.87
CA GLN A 711 24.20 1.43 -5.45
C GLN A 711 23.62 2.58 -6.30
N GLN A 712 23.57 2.40 -7.61
CA GLN A 712 22.94 3.36 -8.54
C GLN A 712 21.43 3.49 -8.31
N THR A 713 20.78 2.42 -7.84
CA THR A 713 19.36 2.46 -7.44
C THR A 713 19.20 3.33 -6.19
N GLN A 714 20.04 3.17 -5.17
CA GLN A 714 19.98 4.02 -3.98
C GLN A 714 20.25 5.50 -4.31
N TYR A 715 21.20 5.80 -5.20
CA TYR A 715 21.43 7.17 -5.67
C TYR A 715 20.22 7.73 -6.41
N LEU A 716 19.60 6.95 -7.30
CA LEU A 716 18.41 7.35 -8.03
C LEU A 716 17.27 7.75 -7.09
N LEU A 717 17.03 6.98 -6.02
CA LEU A 717 15.97 7.26 -5.06
C LEU A 717 16.20 8.59 -4.34
N GLN A 718 17.44 8.87 -3.93
CA GLN A 718 17.82 10.15 -3.31
C GLN A 718 17.64 11.33 -4.28
N VAL A 719 18.01 11.17 -5.55
CA VAL A 719 17.86 12.22 -6.58
C VAL A 719 16.40 12.55 -6.85
N ILE A 720 15.52 11.55 -6.89
CA ILE A 720 14.08 11.75 -7.12
C ILE A 720 13.44 12.43 -5.91
N GLU A 721 13.79 12.00 -4.69
CA GLU A 721 13.30 12.66 -3.48
C GLU A 721 13.73 14.13 -3.42
N ASP A 722 15.01 14.41 -3.68
CA ASP A 722 15.57 15.76 -3.72
C ASP A 722 14.80 16.64 -4.74
N HIS A 723 14.57 16.14 -5.95
CA HIS A 723 13.79 16.88 -6.96
C HIS A 723 12.36 17.16 -6.48
N ARG A 724 11.68 16.17 -5.92
CA ARG A 724 10.30 16.31 -5.43
C ARG A 724 10.19 17.29 -4.25
N SER A 725 11.27 17.50 -3.51
CA SER A 725 11.29 18.49 -2.42
C SER A 725 11.34 19.94 -2.92
N HIS A 726 11.95 20.17 -4.10
CA HIS A 726 12.05 21.49 -4.73
C HIS A 726 10.86 21.78 -5.67
N THR A 727 10.33 20.77 -6.36
CA THR A 727 9.20 20.93 -7.31
C THR A 727 7.89 20.38 -6.72
N LYS A 728 7.14 21.22 -6.02
CA LYS A 728 5.86 20.85 -5.39
C LYS A 728 4.69 20.80 -6.36
N SER A 729 4.64 21.73 -7.32
CA SER A 729 3.65 21.75 -8.39
C SER A 729 4.31 22.02 -9.75
N LEU A 730 3.53 21.91 -10.82
CA LEU A 730 3.94 22.29 -12.17
C LEU A 730 3.65 23.77 -12.49
N LEU A 731 3.24 24.56 -11.49
CA LEU A 731 3.03 25.99 -11.66
C LEU A 731 4.38 26.68 -11.90
N LYS A 732 4.36 27.72 -12.73
CA LYS A 732 5.58 28.45 -13.13
C LYS A 732 6.43 28.92 -11.94
N LYS A 733 5.78 29.38 -10.86
CA LYS A 733 6.45 29.84 -9.63
C LYS A 733 7.29 28.77 -8.93
N ASP A 734 6.87 27.51 -9.02
CA ASP A 734 7.55 26.38 -8.38
C ASP A 734 8.64 25.79 -9.29
N LEU A 735 8.51 25.94 -10.61
CA LEU A 735 9.53 25.55 -11.58
C LEU A 735 10.75 26.49 -11.60
N CYS A 736 10.63 27.71 -11.08
CA CYS A 736 11.76 28.65 -10.99
C CYS A 736 12.82 28.24 -9.94
N GLN A 737 12.55 27.20 -9.13
CA GLN A 737 13.44 26.70 -8.08
C GLN A 737 14.20 25.42 -8.50
N VAL A 738 13.98 24.94 -9.74
CA VAL A 738 14.63 23.78 -10.36
C VAL A 738 15.82 24.23 -11.18
#